data_AF-A0A5N6VK81-F1
#
_entry.id   AF-A0A5N6VK81-F1
#
_cell.length_a   1.000
_cell.length_b   1.000
_cell.length_c   1.000
_cell.angle_alpha   90.00
_cell.angle_beta   90.00
_cell.angle_gamma   90.00
#
_symmetry.space_group_name_H-M   'P 1'
#
loop_
_entity.id
_entity.type
_entity.pdbx_description
1 polymer ?
#
loop_
_entity_poly.entity_id
_entity_poly.type
_entity_poly.pdbx_seq_one_letter_code
_entity_poly.pdbx_strand_id
1 'polypeptide(L)'
;MKFFLATLFASAVSSIAVDQLIPGAQIIAESDTRALLRVGGHHDKYHDRRTITIRPSRNDTDDVSRDFLWGIKHANHGGRLLLKKGEKYVIGRKLDLTFLDDIEVQLDGELKFTDDVSYWQENNFYYDFQKSITFWRWGGKDIKIFGTGLLNGNGQRWYNEFAGQEILDPDNEYYRPILFLTENATRISVEGITQLNSPCWTNFFIQSKDVSFDDVYIHAFSTNKSALPKNSDGFDSLNVDGLKVTNTRVDVGDDCFSPKPNTTNIFVQNLLCNNTHGVSMGSIGQYPGVMDIIEHAYIENVTLLNGQNGARLKAWAGQDVGYGRINNITYKNIRIENTDAPVVLDQCYFDIEAAECAQYPSQVNVTNILFENISGTSSGKNGKVVADLVCSPNAVCSDIQLKNIDLTSPSGSPPEIVCDGVQGDIGGSGKTTLLEHILQSDHGFKIAVVVNDMSSLNIDATLIKNHHVSQTKENLIQLQNGCICCTLRGDLLEELARLTKQDDVQYVVIESTGISEPMQVAETFTAEFSAAMLEADVADGEGKKILNQIDSVELGGLHKLAKLDTTVTVIDAFNLLTNFDTAEFLSDRYGGEVIPEDERTISDLMVDQIEFADVIIINKIETVDEKTRERIRSILKLLNPDAKVLETSYSKVNVNEILDTGRFNFLKAASGAGWLRSLHEMTKRETGNGERLAPVPETIEYGINNFVYKARRPFHPRRLFSLIHDKFIVLQNVETQEDDENEEEDNGNEAEDEEENEEDDDVEMEDFSQPDPQEILSNKRSHPVLRPILRSKGFFWLATRPYQFGEWSQAGGMLTIGCGGPWFAEVPDEAWPEDADVRKSIEDDFQGPWGDRRQEIVFIGEGIETGAITDLLNECLLNDREMKIWEGIMKKKRLSKEQRQEKMMQTWEDGWEEWPSLEEEEDEPEQEKGKRRISEHLGHGHSHNHNHSHRMGIKA
;
A
#
# COMPACT_ATOMS: atom_id res chain seq x y z
N MET A 1 -57.57 90.41 -8.25
CA MET A 1 -57.31 90.12 -9.68
C MET A 1 -55.81 90.26 -9.91
N LYS A 2 -55.18 89.23 -10.51
CA LYS A 2 -53.77 89.07 -10.93
C LYS A 2 -52.74 88.71 -9.84
N PHE A 3 -52.29 87.47 -9.67
CA PHE A 3 -51.55 86.49 -10.52
C PHE A 3 -50.01 86.56 -10.36
N PHE A 4 -49.50 85.48 -9.74
CA PHE A 4 -48.28 84.70 -9.98
C PHE A 4 -47.69 84.79 -11.41
N LEU A 5 -46.44 84.45 -11.72
CA LEU A 5 -45.55 83.39 -11.20
C LEU A 5 -44.11 83.72 -11.69
N ALA A 6 -43.09 83.44 -10.87
CA ALA A 6 -41.69 83.64 -11.21
C ALA A 6 -41.07 82.40 -11.87
N THR A 7 -40.23 82.67 -12.85
CA THR A 7 -39.38 81.77 -13.64
C THR A 7 -38.27 81.16 -12.79
N LEU A 8 -37.95 79.88 -13.01
CA LEU A 8 -36.60 79.35 -12.80
C LEU A 8 -36.29 78.21 -13.77
N PHE A 9 -35.13 78.35 -14.41
CA PHE A 9 -34.52 77.45 -15.39
C PHE A 9 -34.16 76.09 -14.77
N ALA A 10 -34.38 75.00 -15.51
CA ALA A 10 -33.58 73.79 -15.40
C ALA A 10 -33.38 73.17 -16.79
N SER A 11 -32.12 72.91 -17.08
CA SER A 11 -31.51 72.46 -18.33
C SER A 11 -31.98 71.08 -18.79
N ALA A 12 -32.06 70.93 -20.10
CA ALA A 12 -32.39 69.71 -20.83
C ALA A 12 -31.43 68.55 -20.52
N VAL A 13 -32.00 67.37 -20.24
CA VAL A 13 -31.34 66.07 -20.37
C VAL A 13 -32.03 65.32 -21.50
N SER A 14 -31.21 64.86 -22.42
CA SER A 14 -31.57 64.20 -23.67
C SER A 14 -32.43 62.95 -23.49
N SER A 15 -33.35 62.79 -24.44
CA SER A 15 -34.20 61.63 -24.65
C SER A 15 -33.39 60.33 -24.79
N ILE A 16 -33.49 59.46 -23.78
CA ILE A 16 -33.33 58.02 -23.93
C ILE A 16 -34.75 57.44 -23.86
N ALA A 17 -35.08 56.54 -24.78
CA ALA A 17 -36.38 55.91 -24.89
C ALA A 17 -36.85 55.42 -23.51
N VAL A 18 -37.94 56.00 -23.01
CA VAL A 18 -38.57 55.56 -21.77
C VAL A 18 -39.29 54.26 -22.09
N ASP A 19 -38.62 53.13 -21.86
CA ASP A 19 -39.31 51.85 -21.66
C ASP A 19 -40.30 52.08 -20.51
N GLN A 20 -41.59 51.81 -20.78
CA GLN A 20 -42.64 52.03 -19.80
C GLN A 20 -42.32 51.25 -18.52
N LEU A 21 -42.35 51.94 -17.39
CA LEU A 21 -42.17 51.35 -16.07
C LEU A 21 -43.25 50.26 -15.88
N ILE A 22 -42.84 49.03 -15.59
CA ILE A 22 -43.81 47.95 -15.36
C ILE A 22 -44.58 48.19 -14.04
N PRO A 23 -45.86 47.75 -13.94
CA PRO A 23 -46.65 47.95 -12.73
C PRO A 23 -45.97 47.39 -11.48
N GLY A 24 -45.82 48.23 -10.45
CA GLY A 24 -45.21 47.86 -9.18
C GLY A 24 -43.69 47.96 -9.12
N ALA A 25 -43.01 48.27 -10.23
CA ALA A 25 -41.58 48.54 -10.21
C ALA A 25 -41.26 49.94 -9.66
N GLN A 26 -40.03 50.12 -9.17
CA GLN A 26 -39.49 51.43 -8.77
C GLN A 26 -38.05 51.55 -9.25
N ILE A 27 -37.64 52.76 -9.63
CA ILE A 27 -36.26 53.12 -9.96
C ILE A 27 -35.85 54.18 -8.95
N ILE A 28 -34.89 53.85 -8.10
CA ILE A 28 -34.40 54.70 -7.02
C ILE A 28 -32.99 55.15 -7.38
N ALA A 29 -32.77 56.47 -7.40
CA ALA A 29 -31.45 57.02 -7.67
C ALA A 29 -30.48 56.73 -6.51
N GLU A 30 -29.21 56.49 -6.84
CA GLU A 30 -28.14 56.28 -5.84
C GLU A 30 -28.05 57.43 -4.82
N SER A 31 -28.39 58.66 -5.23
CA SER A 31 -28.36 59.85 -4.37
C SER A 31 -29.50 59.91 -3.36
N ASP A 32 -30.58 59.12 -3.53
CA ASP A 32 -31.74 59.11 -2.62
C ASP A 32 -31.56 58.06 -1.52
N THR A 33 -30.58 58.31 -0.65
CA THR A 33 -30.21 57.41 0.45
C THR A 33 -31.38 57.11 1.39
N ARG A 34 -32.32 58.04 1.59
CA ARG A 34 -33.53 57.80 2.40
C ARG A 34 -34.49 56.82 1.75
N ALA A 35 -34.67 56.90 0.43
CA ALA A 35 -35.49 55.94 -0.29
C ALA A 35 -34.83 54.55 -0.30
N LEU A 36 -33.51 54.49 -0.53
CA LEU A 36 -32.73 53.24 -0.46
C LEU A 36 -32.86 52.57 0.91
N LEU A 37 -32.63 53.32 2.00
CA LEU A 37 -32.81 52.82 3.37
C LEU A 37 -34.22 52.29 3.62
N ARG A 38 -35.26 52.95 3.08
CA ARG A 38 -36.66 52.53 3.30
C ARG A 38 -36.98 51.18 2.64
N VAL A 39 -36.41 50.91 1.47
CA VAL A 39 -36.65 49.66 0.74
C VAL A 39 -35.65 48.55 1.08
N GLY A 40 -34.62 48.87 1.88
CA GLY A 40 -33.50 47.96 2.17
C GLY A 40 -32.42 47.93 1.10
N GLY A 41 -32.41 48.89 0.16
CA GLY A 41 -31.41 48.99 -0.91
C GLY A 41 -30.09 49.60 -0.48
N HIS A 42 -29.98 50.14 0.74
CA HIS A 42 -28.73 50.60 1.34
C HIS A 42 -28.05 49.43 2.08
N HIS A 43 -26.73 49.27 1.94
CA HIS A 43 -25.97 48.16 2.53
C HIS A 43 -24.65 48.63 3.15
N ASP A 44 -24.29 48.11 4.33
CA ASP A 44 -23.10 48.60 5.06
C ASP A 44 -21.78 48.23 4.37
N LYS A 45 -21.73 47.06 3.70
CA LYS A 45 -20.54 46.57 2.99
C LYS A 45 -20.39 47.14 1.57
N TYR A 46 -21.48 47.58 0.94
CA TYR A 46 -21.51 47.90 -0.50
C TYR A 46 -22.07 49.29 -0.74
N HIS A 47 -21.40 50.04 -1.61
CA HIS A 47 -21.85 51.38 -1.98
C HIS A 47 -23.26 51.37 -2.58
N ASP A 48 -23.97 52.48 -2.41
CA ASP A 48 -25.28 52.67 -3.03
C ASP A 48 -25.14 52.73 -4.55
N ARG A 49 -26.08 52.09 -5.26
CA ARG A 49 -26.21 52.11 -6.72
C ARG A 49 -27.63 52.52 -7.11
N ARG A 50 -27.83 52.91 -8.37
CA ARG A 50 -29.18 53.02 -8.95
C ARG A 50 -29.92 51.71 -8.73
N THR A 51 -30.95 51.72 -7.88
CA THR A 51 -31.61 50.51 -7.42
C THR A 51 -32.98 50.35 -8.08
N ILE A 52 -33.21 49.18 -8.66
CA ILE A 52 -34.44 48.77 -9.31
C ILE A 52 -35.15 47.78 -8.39
N THR A 53 -36.44 47.97 -8.15
CA THR A 53 -37.30 46.96 -7.50
C THR A 53 -38.38 46.52 -8.47
N ILE A 54 -38.81 45.27 -8.37
CA ILE A 54 -39.93 44.71 -9.14
C ILE A 54 -41.07 44.29 -8.20
N ARG A 55 -42.26 44.01 -8.76
CA ARG A 55 -43.38 43.47 -7.98
C ARG A 55 -43.03 42.08 -7.42
N PRO A 56 -43.48 41.73 -6.21
CA PRO A 56 -43.42 40.36 -5.73
C PRO A 56 -44.52 39.50 -6.37
N SER A 57 -44.32 38.18 -6.35
CA SER A 57 -45.33 37.18 -6.65
C SER A 57 -46.36 37.11 -5.54
N ARG A 58 -47.63 36.98 -5.91
CA ARG A 58 -48.76 36.86 -4.97
C ARG A 58 -48.88 35.47 -4.35
N ASN A 59 -48.37 34.45 -5.02
CA ASN A 59 -48.39 33.04 -4.61
C ASN A 59 -47.36 32.24 -5.45
N ASP A 60 -47.29 30.94 -5.22
CA ASP A 60 -46.32 30.03 -5.85
C ASP A 60 -46.56 29.78 -7.36
N THR A 61 -47.65 30.30 -7.94
CA THR A 61 -47.95 30.18 -9.39
C THR A 61 -47.97 31.53 -10.11
N ASP A 62 -47.77 32.66 -9.41
CA ASP A 62 -47.70 34.00 -9.99
C ASP A 62 -46.30 34.27 -10.54
N ASP A 63 -46.08 33.84 -11.78
CA ASP A 63 -44.83 34.02 -12.53
C ASP A 63 -44.45 35.51 -12.72
N VAL A 64 -43.24 35.87 -12.29
CA VAL A 64 -42.63 37.19 -12.45
C VAL A 64 -41.40 37.16 -13.37
N SER A 65 -41.19 36.11 -14.16
CA SER A 65 -40.02 35.98 -15.05
C SER A 65 -39.81 37.20 -15.95
N ARG A 66 -40.91 37.76 -16.51
CA ARG A 66 -40.85 38.97 -17.33
C ARG A 66 -40.46 40.21 -16.54
N ASP A 67 -41.01 40.35 -15.34
CA ASP A 67 -40.69 41.45 -14.42
C ASP A 67 -39.22 41.39 -13.98
N PHE A 68 -38.73 40.19 -13.66
CA PHE A 68 -37.32 39.95 -13.32
C PHE A 68 -36.37 40.30 -14.47
N LEU A 69 -36.65 39.82 -15.69
CA LEU A 69 -35.85 40.16 -16.87
C LEU A 69 -35.83 41.68 -17.14
N TRP A 70 -36.98 42.34 -16.97
CA TRP A 70 -37.07 43.80 -17.08
C TRP A 70 -36.20 44.48 -16.00
N GLY A 71 -36.29 44.02 -14.75
CA GLY A 71 -35.52 44.56 -13.63
C GLY A 71 -34.02 44.42 -13.83
N ILE A 72 -33.55 43.23 -14.24
CA ILE A 72 -32.15 42.97 -14.57
C ILE A 72 -31.66 43.90 -15.68
N LYS A 73 -32.41 44.06 -16.78
CA LYS A 73 -32.02 44.97 -17.88
C LYS A 73 -31.86 46.41 -17.43
N HIS A 74 -32.71 46.88 -16.52
CA HIS A 74 -32.66 48.26 -16.00
C HIS A 74 -31.60 48.44 -14.90
N ALA A 75 -31.21 47.36 -14.23
CA ALA A 75 -30.12 47.34 -13.26
C ALA A 75 -28.75 47.18 -13.93
N ASN A 76 -28.68 46.65 -15.15
CA ASN A 76 -27.43 46.50 -15.89
C ASN A 76 -26.69 47.85 -16.05
N HIS A 77 -25.36 47.79 -16.22
CA HIS A 77 -24.47 48.94 -16.36
C HIS A 77 -24.48 49.86 -15.12
N GLY A 78 -23.97 49.33 -14.01
CA GLY A 78 -23.68 50.04 -12.75
C GLY A 78 -24.85 50.13 -11.78
N GLY A 79 -25.95 49.40 -12.00
CA GLY A 79 -27.13 49.41 -11.12
C GLY A 79 -27.24 48.19 -10.21
N ARG A 80 -28.32 48.15 -9.44
CA ARG A 80 -28.68 47.07 -8.51
C ARG A 80 -30.13 46.64 -8.72
N LEU A 81 -30.40 45.35 -8.88
CA LEU A 81 -31.75 44.78 -8.74
C LEU A 81 -31.93 44.34 -7.28
N LEU A 82 -32.95 44.86 -6.60
CA LEU A 82 -33.28 44.51 -5.22
C LEU A 82 -34.52 43.61 -5.17
N LEU A 83 -34.33 42.41 -4.63
CA LEU A 83 -35.39 41.48 -4.24
C LEU A 83 -35.56 41.56 -2.73
N LYS A 84 -36.65 42.21 -2.29
CA LYS A 84 -36.80 42.68 -0.91
C LYS A 84 -37.01 41.53 0.08
N LYS A 85 -36.53 41.74 1.30
CA LYS A 85 -36.75 40.84 2.43
C LYS A 85 -38.23 40.57 2.68
N GLY A 86 -38.57 39.29 2.89
CA GLY A 86 -39.94 38.84 3.19
C GLY A 86 -40.87 38.75 1.97
N GLU A 87 -40.38 39.12 0.78
CA GLU A 87 -41.13 38.99 -0.47
C GLU A 87 -40.70 37.74 -1.24
N LYS A 88 -41.60 37.21 -2.07
CA LYS A 88 -41.35 36.05 -2.94
C LYS A 88 -41.37 36.46 -4.41
N TYR A 89 -40.52 35.87 -5.23
CA TYR A 89 -40.39 36.09 -6.66
C TYR A 89 -40.32 34.74 -7.38
N VAL A 90 -41.41 34.34 -8.03
CA VAL A 90 -41.55 33.05 -8.72
C VAL A 90 -41.11 33.16 -10.18
N ILE A 91 -40.16 32.32 -10.59
CA ILE A 91 -39.68 32.22 -11.97
C ILE A 91 -40.25 30.95 -12.61
N GLY A 92 -41.18 31.13 -13.55
CA GLY A 92 -41.82 30.04 -14.29
C GLY A 92 -41.43 29.92 -15.76
N ARG A 93 -40.48 30.74 -16.25
CA ARG A 93 -40.01 30.72 -17.64
C ARG A 93 -38.50 30.77 -17.69
N LYS A 94 -37.89 30.11 -18.69
CA LYS A 94 -36.44 30.15 -18.87
C LYS A 94 -35.94 31.58 -19.15
N LEU A 95 -34.79 31.93 -18.59
CA LEU A 95 -34.20 33.26 -18.72
C LEU A 95 -32.78 33.21 -19.27
N ASP A 96 -32.55 33.98 -20.34
CA ASP A 96 -31.23 34.20 -20.91
C ASP A 96 -30.66 35.52 -20.40
N LEU A 97 -29.67 35.45 -19.51
CA LEU A 97 -29.02 36.58 -18.85
C LEU A 97 -27.54 36.67 -19.26
N THR A 98 -27.21 36.30 -20.49
CA THR A 98 -25.83 36.31 -21.02
C THR A 98 -25.29 37.69 -21.39
N PHE A 99 -26.09 38.75 -21.22
CA PHE A 99 -25.79 40.12 -21.66
C PHE A 99 -25.24 41.04 -20.54
N LEU A 100 -24.93 40.50 -19.36
CA LEU A 100 -24.67 41.31 -18.18
C LEU A 100 -23.32 42.04 -18.23
N ASP A 101 -23.31 43.26 -17.73
CA ASP A 101 -22.14 44.14 -17.71
C ASP A 101 -22.27 45.10 -16.53
N ASP A 102 -21.51 44.83 -15.47
CA ASP A 102 -21.50 45.57 -14.20
C ASP A 102 -22.89 45.66 -13.55
N ILE A 103 -23.26 44.64 -12.80
CA ILE A 103 -24.56 44.53 -12.14
C ILE A 103 -24.45 43.97 -10.73
N GLU A 104 -25.30 44.49 -9.85
CA GLU A 104 -25.58 43.90 -8.56
C GLU A 104 -27.01 43.33 -8.49
N VAL A 105 -27.17 42.17 -7.87
CA VAL A 105 -28.46 41.60 -7.48
C VAL A 105 -28.45 41.41 -5.98
N GLN A 106 -29.19 42.24 -5.27
CA GLN A 106 -29.39 42.10 -3.83
C GLN A 106 -30.60 41.19 -3.58
N LEU A 107 -30.33 39.93 -3.21
CA LEU A 107 -31.32 38.92 -2.91
C LEU A 107 -31.51 38.82 -1.38
N ASP A 108 -32.51 39.54 -0.86
CA ASP A 108 -32.93 39.43 0.55
C ASP A 108 -34.26 38.68 0.74
N GLY A 109 -35.05 38.58 -0.33
CA GLY A 109 -36.31 37.80 -0.38
C GLY A 109 -36.09 36.34 -0.78
N GLU A 110 -37.16 35.68 -1.24
CA GLU A 110 -37.11 34.34 -1.84
C GLU A 110 -37.29 34.45 -3.36
N LEU A 111 -36.30 33.98 -4.14
CA LEU A 111 -36.47 33.69 -5.56
C LEU A 111 -36.70 32.19 -5.71
N LYS A 112 -37.86 31.80 -6.25
CA LYS A 112 -38.29 30.39 -6.33
C LYS A 112 -38.62 29.99 -7.76
N PHE A 113 -38.13 28.84 -8.23
CA PHE A 113 -38.52 28.27 -9.51
C PHE A 113 -39.82 27.47 -9.40
N THR A 114 -40.63 27.46 -10.46
CA THR A 114 -41.77 26.53 -10.56
C THR A 114 -41.28 25.11 -10.77
N ASP A 115 -42.02 24.13 -10.26
CA ASP A 115 -41.82 22.69 -10.50
C ASP A 115 -42.73 22.17 -11.63
N ASP A 116 -42.97 23.01 -12.64
CA ASP A 116 -43.68 22.61 -13.87
C ASP A 116 -42.74 21.78 -14.75
N VAL A 117 -42.57 20.51 -14.38
CA VAL A 117 -41.65 19.58 -15.05
C VAL A 117 -41.90 19.52 -16.55
N SER A 118 -43.17 19.41 -16.98
CA SER A 118 -43.52 19.34 -18.40
C SER A 118 -43.06 20.59 -19.16
N TYR A 119 -43.25 21.78 -18.59
CA TYR A 119 -42.73 23.00 -19.20
C TYR A 119 -41.20 22.99 -19.29
N TRP A 120 -40.50 22.63 -18.21
CA TRP A 120 -39.03 22.68 -18.16
C TRP A 120 -38.35 21.62 -19.01
N GLN A 121 -38.95 20.44 -19.19
CA GLN A 121 -38.48 19.44 -20.16
C GLN A 121 -38.52 20.00 -21.59
N GLU A 122 -39.58 20.73 -21.95
CA GLU A 122 -39.72 21.34 -23.28
C GLU A 122 -38.96 22.67 -23.44
N ASN A 123 -38.74 23.42 -22.35
CA ASN A 123 -38.30 24.81 -22.38
C ASN A 123 -37.14 25.06 -21.43
N ASN A 124 -35.97 24.55 -21.78
CA ASN A 124 -34.73 24.75 -21.03
C ASN A 124 -33.60 25.27 -21.93
N PHE A 125 -32.42 25.42 -21.33
CA PHE A 125 -31.15 25.46 -22.05
C PHE A 125 -30.45 24.13 -21.81
N TYR A 126 -30.11 23.43 -22.90
CA TYR A 126 -29.50 22.12 -22.89
C TYR A 126 -27.99 22.23 -23.11
N TYR A 127 -27.23 21.37 -22.42
CA TYR A 127 -25.79 21.22 -22.55
C TYR A 127 -25.42 19.75 -22.73
N ASP A 128 -24.58 19.47 -23.73
CA ASP A 128 -24.15 18.10 -24.06
C ASP A 128 -23.35 17.45 -22.93
N PHE A 129 -22.57 18.24 -22.19
CA PHE A 129 -21.77 17.75 -21.08
C PHE A 129 -22.69 17.16 -19.99
N GLN A 130 -22.59 15.84 -19.83
CA GLN A 130 -23.40 15.01 -18.93
C GLN A 130 -24.93 15.26 -19.06
N LYS A 131 -25.38 15.59 -20.28
CA LYS A 131 -26.81 15.75 -20.66
C LYS A 131 -27.60 16.60 -19.65
N SER A 132 -27.12 17.80 -19.38
CA SER A 132 -27.70 18.67 -18.36
C SER A 132 -28.61 19.76 -18.95
N ILE A 133 -29.60 20.19 -18.16
CA ILE A 133 -30.44 21.35 -18.50
C ILE A 133 -30.36 22.40 -17.38
N THR A 134 -30.78 23.64 -17.64
CA THR A 134 -30.89 24.68 -16.60
C THR A 134 -32.10 25.58 -16.78
N PHE A 135 -32.56 26.17 -15.67
CA PHE A 135 -33.63 27.18 -15.66
C PHE A 135 -33.22 28.48 -16.37
N TRP A 136 -31.95 28.88 -16.23
CA TRP A 136 -31.45 30.16 -16.71
C TRP A 136 -29.94 30.11 -16.91
N ARG A 137 -29.39 31.07 -17.67
CA ARG A 137 -27.94 31.18 -17.88
C ARG A 137 -27.46 32.60 -17.63
N TRP A 138 -26.43 32.74 -16.80
CA TRP A 138 -25.80 34.01 -16.45
C TRP A 138 -24.50 34.17 -17.22
N GLY A 139 -24.32 35.28 -17.94
CA GLY A 139 -23.12 35.51 -18.75
C GLY A 139 -22.80 36.99 -18.90
N GLY A 140 -21.58 37.28 -19.35
CA GLY A 140 -21.05 38.64 -19.42
C GLY A 140 -20.00 38.92 -18.34
N LYS A 141 -19.99 40.10 -17.72
CA LYS A 141 -18.94 40.46 -16.76
C LYS A 141 -19.41 41.30 -15.59
N ASP A 142 -18.64 41.24 -14.50
CA ASP A 142 -18.86 42.04 -13.28
C ASP A 142 -20.26 41.80 -12.69
N ILE A 143 -20.53 40.53 -12.36
CA ILE A 143 -21.82 40.08 -11.85
C ILE A 143 -21.70 39.81 -10.36
N LYS A 144 -22.44 40.56 -9.55
CA LYS A 144 -22.45 40.39 -8.10
C LYS A 144 -23.86 40.04 -7.60
N ILE A 145 -23.97 38.93 -6.88
CA ILE A 145 -25.19 38.54 -6.18
C ILE A 145 -24.87 38.53 -4.68
N PHE A 146 -25.66 39.21 -3.87
CA PHE A 146 -25.45 39.21 -2.42
C PHE A 146 -26.75 39.40 -1.65
N GLY A 147 -26.76 39.10 -0.35
CA GLY A 147 -27.88 39.38 0.54
C GLY A 147 -28.06 38.27 1.55
N THR A 148 -29.23 38.20 2.20
CA THR A 148 -29.55 37.14 3.17
C THR A 148 -30.72 36.25 2.72
N GLY A 149 -31.07 36.33 1.44
CA GLY A 149 -32.25 35.71 0.87
C GLY A 149 -32.05 34.25 0.45
N LEU A 150 -33.09 33.73 -0.18
CA LEU A 150 -33.21 32.33 -0.56
C LEU A 150 -33.33 32.18 -2.09
N LEU A 151 -32.48 31.37 -2.69
CA LEU A 151 -32.60 30.88 -4.06
C LEU A 151 -33.11 29.44 -4.03
N ASN A 152 -34.38 29.23 -4.37
CA ASN A 152 -35.09 27.97 -4.19
C ASN A 152 -35.39 27.28 -5.53
N GLY A 153 -34.77 26.12 -5.76
CA GLY A 153 -34.96 25.31 -6.97
C GLY A 153 -36.24 24.48 -7.00
N ASN A 154 -36.96 24.38 -5.87
CA ASN A 154 -38.20 23.62 -5.74
C ASN A 154 -38.05 22.14 -6.15
N GLY A 155 -36.94 21.50 -5.77
CA GLY A 155 -36.50 20.18 -6.24
C GLY A 155 -37.35 18.96 -5.87
N GLN A 156 -38.27 19.04 -4.89
CA GLN A 156 -38.92 17.84 -4.34
C GLN A 156 -39.63 16.96 -5.38
N ARG A 157 -40.35 17.58 -6.31
CA ARG A 157 -41.05 16.86 -7.38
C ARG A 157 -40.05 16.15 -8.31
N TRP A 158 -38.97 16.82 -8.65
CA TRP A 158 -37.88 16.29 -9.47
C TRP A 158 -37.23 15.07 -8.83
N TYR A 159 -36.98 15.10 -7.51
CA TYR A 159 -36.44 13.94 -6.80
C TYR A 159 -37.38 12.74 -6.86
N ASN A 160 -38.68 12.97 -6.68
CA ASN A 160 -39.68 11.90 -6.72
C ASN A 160 -39.78 11.26 -8.11
N GLU A 161 -39.75 12.06 -9.17
CA GLU A 161 -39.87 11.57 -10.55
C GLU A 161 -38.56 10.90 -11.03
N PHE A 162 -37.41 11.33 -10.53
CA PHE A 162 -36.10 10.75 -10.85
C PHE A 162 -35.71 9.54 -9.97
N ALA A 163 -36.51 9.20 -8.97
CA ALA A 163 -36.21 8.10 -8.06
C ALA A 163 -36.05 6.78 -8.85
N GLY A 164 -34.90 6.12 -8.67
CA GLY A 164 -34.56 4.88 -9.37
C GLY A 164 -33.92 5.06 -10.76
N GLN A 165 -33.65 6.30 -11.18
CA GLN A 165 -32.93 6.61 -12.43
C GLN A 165 -31.49 7.05 -12.15
N GLU A 166 -30.65 7.05 -13.19
CA GLU A 166 -29.25 7.49 -13.14
C GLU A 166 -28.96 8.55 -14.22
N ILE A 167 -28.17 9.57 -13.87
CA ILE A 167 -27.99 10.75 -14.74
C ILE A 167 -27.16 10.42 -15.99
N LEU A 168 -26.18 9.51 -15.84
CA LEU A 168 -25.28 9.07 -16.90
C LEU A 168 -25.82 7.87 -17.69
N ASP A 169 -27.04 7.40 -17.40
CA ASP A 169 -27.69 6.38 -18.21
C ASP A 169 -27.81 6.87 -19.68
N PRO A 170 -27.27 6.12 -20.67
CA PRO A 170 -27.33 6.50 -22.07
C PRO A 170 -28.77 6.66 -22.59
N ASP A 171 -29.74 5.98 -21.99
CA ASP A 171 -31.17 6.03 -22.36
C ASP A 171 -31.98 7.05 -21.53
N ASN A 172 -31.33 7.82 -20.66
CA ASN A 172 -32.00 8.86 -19.88
C ASN A 172 -32.53 9.99 -20.78
N GLU A 173 -33.86 10.11 -20.83
CA GLU A 173 -34.60 11.19 -21.48
C GLU A 173 -35.16 12.23 -20.49
N TYR A 174 -34.96 12.04 -19.18
CA TYR A 174 -35.47 12.91 -18.13
C TYR A 174 -34.35 13.79 -17.54
N TYR A 175 -34.24 15.02 -18.03
CA TYR A 175 -33.21 15.96 -17.58
C TYR A 175 -33.72 16.86 -16.46
N ARG A 176 -32.89 17.07 -15.43
CA ARG A 176 -33.22 17.92 -14.27
C ARG A 176 -32.46 19.25 -14.34
N PRO A 177 -33.10 20.39 -14.05
CA PRO A 177 -32.47 21.69 -14.19
C PRO A 177 -31.49 22.03 -13.07
N ILE A 178 -30.31 22.49 -13.48
CA ILE A 178 -29.29 23.09 -12.63
C ILE A 178 -29.79 24.44 -12.11
N LEU A 179 -29.61 24.70 -10.81
CA LEU A 179 -30.17 25.87 -10.13
C LEU A 179 -29.47 27.19 -10.51
N PHE A 180 -28.15 27.21 -10.54
CA PHE A 180 -27.37 28.39 -10.89
C PHE A 180 -26.27 28.03 -11.89
N LEU A 181 -26.39 28.55 -13.11
CA LEU A 181 -25.43 28.28 -14.18
C LEU A 181 -24.84 29.57 -14.74
N THR A 182 -23.51 29.60 -14.87
CA THR A 182 -22.82 30.67 -15.62
C THR A 182 -22.27 30.13 -16.94
N GLU A 183 -22.35 30.96 -17.99
CA GLU A 183 -21.84 30.67 -19.32
C GLU A 183 -21.09 31.90 -19.84
N ASN A 184 -19.81 31.73 -20.21
CA ASN A 184 -18.98 32.81 -20.75
C ASN A 184 -18.98 34.06 -19.84
N ALA A 185 -18.81 33.84 -18.53
CA ALA A 185 -18.90 34.88 -17.53
C ALA A 185 -17.50 35.24 -16.96
N THR A 186 -17.27 36.51 -16.61
CA THR A 186 -16.03 36.94 -15.95
C THR A 186 -16.30 37.79 -14.71
N ARG A 187 -15.59 37.55 -13.60
CA ARG A 187 -15.75 38.25 -12.31
C ARG A 187 -17.18 38.11 -11.77
N ILE A 188 -17.49 36.90 -11.32
CA ILE A 188 -18.75 36.56 -10.66
C ILE A 188 -18.50 36.45 -9.17
N SER A 189 -19.31 37.13 -8.35
CA SER A 189 -19.26 36.98 -6.89
C SER A 189 -20.65 36.73 -6.31
N VAL A 190 -20.80 35.67 -5.54
CA VAL A 190 -22.02 35.33 -4.80
C VAL A 190 -21.74 35.35 -3.30
N GLU A 191 -22.56 36.04 -2.51
CA GLU A 191 -22.29 36.22 -1.08
C GLU A 191 -23.53 36.19 -0.19
N GLY A 192 -23.47 35.47 0.94
CA GLY A 192 -24.45 35.57 2.04
C GLY A 192 -25.79 34.85 1.82
N ILE A 193 -26.08 34.39 0.61
CA ILE A 193 -27.39 33.80 0.26
C ILE A 193 -27.46 32.31 0.61
N THR A 194 -28.69 31.82 0.76
CA THR A 194 -28.98 30.38 0.85
C THR A 194 -29.48 29.85 -0.49
N GLN A 195 -28.93 28.73 -0.96
CA GLN A 195 -29.41 27.96 -2.10
C GLN A 195 -30.09 26.69 -1.60
N LEU A 196 -31.35 26.51 -1.98
CA LEU A 196 -32.21 25.47 -1.42
C LEU A 196 -32.84 24.60 -2.49
N ASN A 197 -32.77 23.29 -2.27
CA ASN A 197 -33.48 22.25 -3.02
C ASN A 197 -33.30 22.39 -4.54
N SER A 198 -32.04 22.37 -4.98
CA SER A 198 -31.71 22.26 -6.41
C SER A 198 -32.22 20.94 -6.98
N PRO A 199 -32.94 20.92 -8.12
CA PRO A 199 -33.39 19.68 -8.76
C PRO A 199 -32.26 18.74 -9.18
N CYS A 200 -31.10 19.31 -9.53
CA CYS A 200 -29.85 18.64 -9.94
C CYS A 200 -28.68 19.41 -9.30
N TRP A 201 -27.53 19.53 -9.98
CA TRP A 201 -26.40 20.33 -9.53
C TRP A 201 -26.82 21.75 -9.14
N THR A 202 -26.25 22.25 -8.05
CA THR A 202 -26.62 23.56 -7.51
C THR A 202 -25.94 24.67 -8.29
N ASN A 203 -24.62 24.59 -8.46
CA ASN A 203 -23.84 25.59 -9.17
C ASN A 203 -23.00 24.95 -10.28
N PHE A 204 -23.15 25.41 -11.52
CA PHE A 204 -22.33 24.96 -12.64
C PHE A 204 -21.73 26.15 -13.40
N PHE A 205 -20.41 26.18 -13.55
CA PHE A 205 -19.72 27.28 -14.22
C PHE A 205 -19.08 26.79 -15.52
N ILE A 206 -19.44 27.40 -16.64
CA ILE A 206 -18.99 26.99 -17.98
C ILE A 206 -18.26 28.14 -18.65
N GLN A 207 -17.02 27.90 -19.08
CA GLN A 207 -16.22 28.90 -19.81
C GLN A 207 -16.12 30.22 -19.04
N SER A 208 -15.97 30.13 -17.72
CA SER A 208 -16.03 31.28 -16.81
C SER A 208 -14.68 31.57 -16.16
N LYS A 209 -14.46 32.84 -15.80
CA LYS A 209 -13.21 33.29 -15.16
C LYS A 209 -13.48 34.13 -13.92
N ASP A 210 -12.66 33.98 -12.89
CA ASP A 210 -12.75 34.72 -11.63
C ASP A 210 -14.13 34.57 -10.96
N VAL A 211 -14.51 33.34 -10.64
CA VAL A 211 -15.76 32.99 -9.94
C VAL A 211 -15.49 32.90 -8.45
N SER A 212 -16.32 33.55 -7.63
CA SER A 212 -16.16 33.58 -6.18
C SER A 212 -17.47 33.40 -5.40
N PHE A 213 -17.42 32.59 -4.35
CA PHE A 213 -18.50 32.36 -3.40
C PHE A 213 -17.99 32.58 -1.98
N ASP A 214 -18.72 33.33 -1.17
CA ASP A 214 -18.37 33.61 0.23
C ASP A 214 -19.62 33.60 1.12
N ASP A 215 -19.58 32.95 2.28
CA ASP A 215 -20.71 32.91 3.23
C ASP A 215 -22.01 32.38 2.61
N VAL A 216 -21.91 31.31 1.81
CA VAL A 216 -23.07 30.68 1.14
C VAL A 216 -23.48 29.40 1.85
N TYR A 217 -24.79 29.19 1.99
CA TYR A 217 -25.34 27.92 2.48
C TYR A 217 -26.09 27.20 1.38
N ILE A 218 -25.64 26.00 1.03
CA ILE A 218 -26.27 25.11 0.07
C ILE A 218 -26.91 23.95 0.83
N HIS A 219 -28.21 23.72 0.60
CA HIS A 219 -28.95 22.66 1.25
C HIS A 219 -29.95 22.01 0.29
N ALA A 220 -29.91 20.68 0.19
CA ALA A 220 -30.94 19.90 -0.49
C ALA A 220 -31.43 18.79 0.44
N PHE A 221 -32.74 18.72 0.65
CA PHE A 221 -33.35 17.63 1.41
C PHE A 221 -34.61 17.14 0.74
N SER A 222 -34.95 15.87 0.99
CA SER A 222 -36.19 15.28 0.52
C SER A 222 -37.15 15.01 1.67
N THR A 223 -38.42 15.34 1.47
CA THR A 223 -39.53 14.93 2.33
C THR A 223 -39.95 13.48 2.09
N ASN A 224 -39.39 12.82 1.07
CA ASN A 224 -39.64 11.43 0.71
C ASN A 224 -38.34 10.62 0.84
N LYS A 225 -38.28 9.72 1.83
CA LYS A 225 -37.09 8.90 2.11
C LYS A 225 -36.67 7.99 0.95
N SER A 226 -37.61 7.61 0.08
CA SER A 226 -37.34 6.77 -1.09
C SER A 226 -36.88 7.57 -2.31
N ALA A 227 -36.81 8.89 -2.22
CA ALA A 227 -36.45 9.79 -3.30
C ALA A 227 -35.48 10.86 -2.78
N LEU A 228 -34.23 10.47 -2.56
CA LEU A 228 -33.18 11.36 -2.08
C LEU A 228 -32.78 12.39 -3.15
N PRO A 229 -32.22 13.55 -2.77
CA PRO A 229 -31.75 14.56 -3.72
C PRO A 229 -30.45 14.11 -4.42
N LYS A 230 -30.52 13.08 -5.27
CA LYS A 230 -29.38 12.57 -6.05
C LYS A 230 -28.80 13.64 -6.97
N ASN A 231 -27.49 13.66 -7.14
CA ASN A 231 -26.79 14.61 -8.03
C ASN A 231 -27.13 16.08 -7.71
N SER A 232 -27.22 16.41 -6.41
CA SER A 232 -27.46 17.77 -5.94
C SER A 232 -26.17 18.50 -5.57
N ASP A 233 -25.12 18.26 -6.36
CA ASP A 233 -23.76 18.72 -6.19
C ASP A 233 -23.70 20.21 -5.79
N GLY A 234 -22.76 20.55 -4.89
CA GLY A 234 -22.60 21.92 -4.42
C GLY A 234 -22.01 22.84 -5.49
N PHE A 235 -20.86 22.43 -6.06
CA PHE A 235 -20.11 23.21 -7.03
C PHE A 235 -19.51 22.33 -8.12
N ASP A 236 -19.82 22.66 -9.37
CA ASP A 236 -19.28 22.04 -10.57
C ASP A 236 -18.73 23.11 -11.52
N SER A 237 -17.73 22.75 -12.30
CA SER A 237 -17.12 23.66 -13.27
C SER A 237 -16.62 22.94 -14.51
N LEU A 238 -16.63 23.63 -15.65
CA LEU A 238 -16.14 23.15 -16.93
C LEU A 238 -15.47 24.31 -17.68
N ASN A 239 -14.18 24.17 -17.99
CA ASN A 239 -13.37 25.23 -18.60
C ASN A 239 -13.36 26.52 -17.76
N VAL A 240 -12.88 26.44 -16.51
CA VAL A 240 -12.89 27.57 -15.57
C VAL A 240 -11.48 27.93 -15.10
N ASP A 241 -11.19 29.22 -15.06
CA ASP A 241 -9.93 29.76 -14.55
C ASP A 241 -10.21 30.72 -13.39
N GLY A 242 -9.77 30.36 -12.18
CA GLY A 242 -10.03 31.13 -10.97
C GLY A 242 -11.39 30.80 -10.36
N LEU A 243 -11.42 29.78 -9.49
CA LEU A 243 -12.60 29.40 -8.71
C LEU A 243 -12.31 29.49 -7.22
N LYS A 244 -12.99 30.41 -6.54
CA LYS A 244 -12.82 30.67 -5.10
C LYS A 244 -14.08 30.35 -4.31
N VAL A 245 -13.98 29.50 -3.29
CA VAL A 245 -15.09 29.21 -2.37
C VAL A 245 -14.62 29.38 -0.93
N THR A 246 -15.24 30.29 -0.19
CA THR A 246 -14.90 30.56 1.21
C THR A 246 -16.10 30.56 2.14
N ASN A 247 -15.88 30.17 3.40
CA ASN A 247 -16.88 30.26 4.48
C ASN A 247 -18.24 29.65 4.10
N THR A 248 -18.22 28.50 3.42
CA THR A 248 -19.42 27.94 2.79
C THR A 248 -19.84 26.66 3.50
N ARG A 249 -21.14 26.41 3.58
CA ARG A 249 -21.69 25.14 4.06
C ARG A 249 -22.48 24.46 2.95
N VAL A 250 -22.29 23.16 2.80
CA VAL A 250 -22.96 22.32 1.81
C VAL A 250 -23.52 21.08 2.49
N ASP A 251 -24.82 20.87 2.33
CA ASP A 251 -25.59 19.76 2.91
C ASP A 251 -26.51 19.20 1.83
N VAL A 252 -25.98 18.26 1.03
CA VAL A 252 -26.61 17.81 -0.23
C VAL A 252 -26.53 16.28 -0.35
N GLY A 253 -26.93 15.72 -1.49
CA GLY A 253 -26.94 14.26 -1.73
C GLY A 253 -25.90 13.77 -2.72
N ASP A 254 -24.87 14.56 -3.03
CA ASP A 254 -23.77 14.21 -3.93
C ASP A 254 -22.50 15.02 -3.58
N ASP A 255 -21.57 15.25 -4.52
CA ASP A 255 -20.31 15.97 -4.27
C ASP A 255 -20.52 17.34 -3.60
N CYS A 256 -19.68 17.66 -2.62
CA CYS A 256 -19.64 18.97 -1.99
C CYS A 256 -19.02 20.01 -2.93
N PHE A 257 -17.92 19.63 -3.58
CA PHE A 257 -17.15 20.47 -4.49
C PHE A 257 -16.47 19.55 -5.52
N SER A 258 -16.75 19.76 -6.81
CA SER A 258 -16.45 18.83 -7.89
C SER A 258 -16.01 19.54 -9.18
N PRO A 259 -14.80 20.14 -9.23
CA PRO A 259 -14.31 20.71 -10.47
C PRO A 259 -14.20 19.64 -11.55
N LYS A 260 -14.79 19.88 -12.72
CA LYS A 260 -14.72 18.99 -13.89
C LYS A 260 -13.62 19.52 -14.85
N PRO A 261 -13.50 18.98 -16.08
CA PRO A 261 -12.40 19.29 -16.98
C PRO A 261 -12.08 20.78 -17.17
N ASN A 262 -10.78 21.03 -17.32
CA ASN A 262 -10.15 22.30 -17.63
C ASN A 262 -10.44 23.38 -16.56
N THR A 263 -10.42 22.96 -15.30
CA THR A 263 -10.57 23.87 -14.15
C THR A 263 -9.21 24.13 -13.52
N THR A 264 -8.82 25.40 -13.40
CA THR A 264 -7.50 25.81 -12.87
C THR A 264 -7.60 26.96 -11.88
N ASN A 265 -6.57 27.15 -11.06
CA ASN A 265 -6.46 28.22 -10.06
C ASN A 265 -7.63 28.18 -9.05
N ILE A 266 -7.72 27.07 -8.33
CA ILE A 266 -8.80 26.78 -7.39
C ILE A 266 -8.34 27.12 -5.98
N PHE A 267 -9.16 27.86 -5.23
CA PHE A 267 -8.94 28.15 -3.82
C PHE A 267 -10.19 27.88 -2.99
N VAL A 268 -10.11 26.95 -2.06
CA VAL A 268 -11.21 26.59 -1.16
C VAL A 268 -10.74 26.75 0.27
N GLN A 269 -11.47 27.51 1.10
CA GLN A 269 -11.14 27.68 2.52
C GLN A 269 -12.38 27.75 3.41
N ASN A 270 -12.35 27.10 4.58
CA ASN A 270 -13.45 27.09 5.54
C ASN A 270 -14.75 26.54 4.92
N LEU A 271 -14.68 25.33 4.37
CA LEU A 271 -15.81 24.63 3.76
C LEU A 271 -16.32 23.54 4.73
N LEU A 272 -17.62 23.52 4.99
CA LEU A 272 -18.28 22.46 5.75
C LEU A 272 -19.17 21.64 4.81
N CYS A 273 -18.84 20.37 4.65
CA CYS A 273 -19.58 19.41 3.84
C CYS A 273 -20.26 18.39 4.76
N ASN A 274 -21.57 18.19 4.62
CA ASN A 274 -22.33 17.18 5.35
C ASN A 274 -23.14 16.31 4.40
N ASN A 275 -23.13 14.99 4.60
CA ASN A 275 -23.91 14.03 3.83
C ASN A 275 -23.56 14.01 2.32
N THR A 276 -22.32 14.37 1.96
CA THR A 276 -21.89 14.56 0.57
C THR A 276 -21.02 13.41 0.04
N HIS A 277 -20.71 13.41 -1.26
CA HIS A 277 -19.69 12.56 -1.87
C HIS A 277 -18.28 13.18 -1.86
N GLY A 278 -18.06 14.22 -1.05
CA GLY A 278 -16.73 14.72 -0.73
C GLY A 278 -16.28 15.94 -1.54
N VAL A 279 -15.01 16.31 -1.35
CA VAL A 279 -14.31 17.30 -2.17
C VAL A 279 -13.52 16.54 -3.22
N SER A 280 -14.12 16.41 -4.39
CA SER A 280 -13.70 15.48 -5.44
C SER A 280 -13.12 16.22 -6.63
N MET A 281 -11.86 15.99 -7.00
CA MET A 281 -11.37 16.48 -8.29
C MET A 281 -11.85 15.54 -9.39
N GLY A 282 -12.72 16.03 -10.29
CA GLY A 282 -13.23 15.30 -11.45
C GLY A 282 -14.71 14.91 -11.36
N SER A 283 -15.16 13.89 -12.08
CA SER A 283 -14.35 13.01 -12.91
C SER A 283 -13.85 13.71 -14.17
N ILE A 284 -12.65 13.32 -14.62
CA ILE A 284 -12.05 13.80 -15.88
C ILE A 284 -11.60 12.62 -16.75
N GLY A 285 -11.37 12.89 -18.03
CA GLY A 285 -11.03 11.86 -19.01
C GLY A 285 -12.27 11.13 -19.55
N GLN A 286 -13.46 11.73 -19.46
CA GLN A 286 -14.70 11.02 -19.83
C GLN A 286 -14.85 10.78 -21.33
N TYR A 287 -14.43 11.75 -22.16
CA TYR A 287 -14.79 11.79 -23.58
C TYR A 287 -13.60 11.45 -24.49
N PRO A 288 -13.77 10.57 -25.49
CA PRO A 288 -12.67 10.06 -26.29
C PRO A 288 -11.99 11.16 -27.10
N GLY A 289 -10.65 11.15 -27.07
CA GLY A 289 -9.81 12.14 -27.77
C GLY A 289 -9.80 13.54 -27.13
N VAL A 290 -10.52 13.74 -26.02
CA VAL A 290 -10.51 15.00 -25.27
C VAL A 290 -9.41 14.96 -24.22
N MET A 291 -8.62 16.03 -24.17
CA MET A 291 -7.66 16.28 -23.10
C MET A 291 -8.34 17.06 -21.97
N ASP A 292 -8.39 16.48 -20.78
CA ASP A 292 -8.96 17.13 -19.61
C ASP A 292 -7.89 17.44 -18.56
N ILE A 293 -7.92 18.63 -17.96
CA ILE A 293 -6.99 18.99 -16.87
C ILE A 293 -7.71 19.52 -15.63
N ILE A 294 -7.15 19.25 -14.45
CA ILE A 294 -7.43 20.00 -13.22
C ILE A 294 -6.09 20.37 -12.59
N GLU A 295 -5.82 21.67 -12.44
CA GLU A 295 -4.52 22.13 -11.94
C GLU A 295 -4.58 23.28 -10.94
N HIS A 296 -3.59 23.35 -10.05
CA HIS A 296 -3.38 24.45 -9.11
C HIS A 296 -4.56 24.64 -8.15
N ALA A 297 -4.85 23.61 -7.36
CA ALA A 297 -5.89 23.66 -6.34
C ALA A 297 -5.29 23.70 -4.94
N TYR A 298 -5.77 24.64 -4.12
CA TYR A 298 -5.42 24.75 -2.72
C TYR A 298 -6.70 24.70 -1.88
N ILE A 299 -6.90 23.58 -1.19
CA ILE A 299 -8.06 23.28 -0.36
C ILE A 299 -7.60 23.25 1.10
N GLU A 300 -8.11 24.18 1.93
CA GLU A 300 -7.67 24.33 3.32
C GLU A 300 -8.84 24.46 4.31
N ASN A 301 -8.69 23.93 5.52
CA ASN A 301 -9.68 24.05 6.60
C ASN A 301 -11.07 23.57 6.16
N VAL A 302 -11.14 22.31 5.71
CA VAL A 302 -12.40 21.68 5.29
C VAL A 302 -12.83 20.67 6.33
N THR A 303 -14.12 20.65 6.65
CA THR A 303 -14.72 19.62 7.50
C THR A 303 -15.72 18.82 6.69
N LEU A 304 -15.54 17.50 6.64
CA LEU A 304 -16.36 16.53 5.93
C LEU A 304 -17.03 15.62 6.95
N LEU A 305 -18.36 15.58 6.95
CA LEU A 305 -19.15 14.83 7.92
C LEU A 305 -20.12 13.90 7.20
N ASN A 306 -20.25 12.65 7.69
CA ASN A 306 -21.29 11.71 7.27
C ASN A 306 -21.33 11.46 5.74
N GLY A 307 -20.18 11.53 5.08
CA GLY A 307 -20.08 11.46 3.63
C GLY A 307 -19.78 10.04 3.11
N GLN A 308 -19.95 9.85 1.80
CA GLN A 308 -19.43 8.66 1.14
C GLN A 308 -17.92 8.76 0.94
N ASN A 309 -17.42 9.92 0.50
CA ASN A 309 -15.99 10.15 0.30
C ASN A 309 -15.55 11.45 0.96
N GLY A 310 -14.28 11.53 1.34
CA GLY A 310 -13.66 12.73 1.88
C GLY A 310 -12.92 13.54 0.81
N ALA A 311 -11.59 13.49 0.81
CA ALA A 311 -10.74 14.06 -0.23
C ALA A 311 -10.58 13.03 -1.36
N ARG A 312 -11.09 13.34 -2.56
CA ARG A 312 -11.17 12.37 -3.65
C ARG A 312 -10.57 12.90 -4.95
N LEU A 313 -9.86 12.05 -5.68
CA LEU A 313 -9.41 12.28 -7.05
C LEU A 313 -10.07 11.20 -7.92
N LYS A 314 -10.72 11.59 -9.01
CA LYS A 314 -11.45 10.62 -9.86
C LYS A 314 -11.22 10.82 -11.35
N ALA A 315 -10.88 9.74 -12.05
CA ALA A 315 -10.65 9.73 -13.49
C ALA A 315 -11.26 8.50 -14.16
N TRP A 316 -11.78 8.69 -15.37
CA TRP A 316 -12.37 7.60 -16.16
C TRP A 316 -11.30 6.66 -16.73
N ALA A 317 -11.68 5.38 -16.85
CA ALA A 317 -11.00 4.32 -17.59
C ALA A 317 -12.02 3.67 -18.56
N GLY A 318 -11.54 2.91 -19.55
CA GLY A 318 -12.39 2.26 -20.55
C GLY A 318 -11.91 2.45 -22.00
N GLN A 319 -12.59 1.80 -22.95
CA GLN A 319 -12.19 1.80 -24.38
C GLN A 319 -12.29 3.18 -25.03
N ASP A 320 -13.36 3.91 -24.71
CA ASP A 320 -13.74 5.17 -25.36
C ASP A 320 -13.59 6.36 -24.40
N VAL A 321 -12.47 6.43 -23.68
CA VAL A 321 -12.18 7.51 -22.72
C VAL A 321 -11.19 8.53 -23.25
N GLY A 322 -11.21 9.71 -22.60
CA GLY A 322 -10.25 10.78 -22.82
C GLY A 322 -8.93 10.53 -22.10
N TYR A 323 -8.06 11.54 -22.17
CA TYR A 323 -6.75 11.54 -21.51
C TYR A 323 -6.56 12.86 -20.78
N GLY A 324 -5.57 12.97 -19.90
CA GLY A 324 -5.48 14.19 -19.12
C GLY A 324 -4.49 14.20 -17.99
N ARG A 325 -4.68 15.16 -17.09
CA ARG A 325 -3.95 15.17 -15.81
C ARG A 325 -4.68 15.91 -14.69
N ILE A 326 -4.50 15.41 -13.48
CA ILE A 326 -4.72 16.13 -12.22
C ILE A 326 -3.35 16.47 -11.67
N ASN A 327 -3.07 17.76 -11.42
CA ASN A 327 -1.73 18.20 -11.08
C ASN A 327 -1.69 19.36 -10.08
N ASN A 328 -0.77 19.31 -9.12
CA ASN A 328 -0.55 20.38 -8.15
C ASN A 328 -1.82 20.69 -7.33
N ILE A 329 -2.24 19.69 -6.55
CA ILE A 329 -3.43 19.74 -5.70
C ILE A 329 -2.98 19.60 -4.25
N THR A 330 -3.40 20.53 -3.39
CA THR A 330 -3.12 20.48 -1.95
C THR A 330 -4.43 20.39 -1.17
N TYR A 331 -4.55 19.35 -0.35
CA TYR A 331 -5.54 19.21 0.71
C TYR A 331 -4.84 19.41 2.05
N LYS A 332 -5.17 20.49 2.76
CA LYS A 332 -4.50 20.87 4.02
C LYS A 332 -5.49 21.13 5.15
N ASN A 333 -5.20 20.65 6.36
CA ASN A 333 -6.05 20.85 7.53
C ASN A 333 -7.49 20.35 7.28
N ILE A 334 -7.61 19.07 6.92
CA ILE A 334 -8.90 18.46 6.59
C ILE A 334 -9.37 17.63 7.78
N ARG A 335 -10.58 17.89 8.26
CA ARG A 335 -11.23 17.06 9.29
C ARG A 335 -12.30 16.20 8.64
N ILE A 336 -12.20 14.88 8.81
CA ILE A 336 -13.12 13.91 8.21
C ILE A 336 -13.73 13.08 9.32
N GLU A 337 -15.06 13.05 9.45
CA GLU A 337 -15.74 12.28 10.48
C GLU A 337 -16.84 11.42 9.86
N ASN A 338 -16.93 10.17 10.30
CA ASN A 338 -17.96 9.22 9.89
C ASN A 338 -18.15 9.17 8.36
N THR A 339 -17.05 9.05 7.61
CA THR A 339 -17.06 9.04 6.13
C THR A 339 -16.59 7.69 5.60
N ASP A 340 -17.29 7.10 4.62
CA ASP A 340 -17.01 5.73 4.16
C ASP A 340 -15.56 5.57 3.64
N ALA A 341 -15.15 6.43 2.73
CA ALA A 341 -13.80 6.46 2.15
C ALA A 341 -13.14 7.84 2.36
N PRO A 342 -12.36 8.04 3.44
CA PRO A 342 -11.83 9.37 3.79
C PRO A 342 -10.89 9.98 2.74
N VAL A 343 -9.94 9.22 2.20
CA VAL A 343 -9.02 9.68 1.16
C VAL A 343 -9.04 8.68 0.01
N VAL A 344 -9.27 9.15 -1.22
CA VAL A 344 -9.45 8.27 -2.39
C VAL A 344 -8.75 8.83 -3.62
N LEU A 345 -8.02 7.97 -4.32
CA LEU A 345 -7.63 8.16 -5.72
C LEU A 345 -8.24 7.00 -6.51
N ASP A 346 -9.20 7.31 -7.36
CA ASP A 346 -9.95 6.35 -8.16
C ASP A 346 -9.76 6.65 -9.65
N GLN A 347 -8.98 5.81 -10.32
CA GLN A 347 -8.77 5.88 -11.76
C GLN A 347 -9.48 4.76 -12.53
N CYS A 348 -10.36 4.02 -11.88
CA CYS A 348 -11.27 3.06 -12.48
C CYS A 348 -12.71 3.52 -12.25
N TYR A 349 -12.94 4.83 -12.41
CA TYR A 349 -14.16 5.49 -11.95
C TYR A 349 -15.43 4.95 -12.62
N PHE A 350 -16.51 4.93 -11.83
CA PHE A 350 -17.86 4.50 -12.19
C PHE A 350 -18.08 2.98 -12.20
N ASP A 351 -17.54 2.31 -11.16
CA ASP A 351 -17.74 0.88 -10.87
C ASP A 351 -17.36 -0.05 -12.05
N ILE A 352 -16.32 0.34 -12.79
CA ILE A 352 -15.76 -0.49 -13.86
C ILE A 352 -15.10 -1.72 -13.23
N GLU A 353 -15.36 -2.91 -13.78
CA GLU A 353 -14.72 -4.13 -13.27
C GLU A 353 -13.21 -4.04 -13.38
N ALA A 354 -12.49 -4.56 -12.37
CA ALA A 354 -11.03 -4.52 -12.32
C ALA A 354 -10.37 -5.10 -13.58
N ALA A 355 -10.95 -6.15 -14.16
CA ALA A 355 -10.47 -6.75 -15.41
C ALA A 355 -10.63 -5.81 -16.63
N GLU A 356 -11.75 -5.08 -16.71
CA GLU A 356 -11.96 -4.09 -17.78
C GLU A 356 -11.04 -2.88 -17.59
N CYS A 357 -10.88 -2.40 -16.37
CA CYS A 357 -9.95 -1.30 -16.08
C CYS A 357 -8.49 -1.70 -16.36
N ALA A 358 -8.10 -2.94 -16.06
CA ALA A 358 -6.76 -3.45 -16.39
C ALA A 358 -6.54 -3.55 -17.91
N GLN A 359 -7.59 -3.94 -18.67
CA GLN A 359 -7.53 -4.00 -20.13
C GLN A 359 -7.52 -2.61 -20.78
N TYR A 360 -8.29 -1.67 -20.23
CA TYR A 360 -8.45 -0.31 -20.74
C TYR A 360 -8.24 0.73 -19.63
N PRO A 361 -6.99 0.89 -19.15
CA PRO A 361 -6.67 1.75 -18.02
C PRO A 361 -6.89 3.23 -18.32
N SER A 362 -7.00 4.02 -17.25
CA SER A 362 -7.11 5.47 -17.36
C SER A 362 -5.88 6.06 -18.03
N GLN A 363 -6.10 7.06 -18.89
CA GLN A 363 -5.04 7.84 -19.54
C GLN A 363 -4.87 9.22 -18.88
N VAL A 364 -5.28 9.35 -17.62
CA VAL A 364 -5.17 10.58 -16.84
C VAL A 364 -4.02 10.44 -15.86
N ASN A 365 -3.03 11.34 -15.92
CA ASN A 365 -1.93 11.34 -14.96
C ASN A 365 -2.31 12.07 -13.66
N VAL A 366 -1.85 11.62 -12.50
CA VAL A 366 -2.10 12.27 -11.21
C VAL A 366 -0.77 12.61 -10.54
N THR A 367 -0.42 13.89 -10.50
CA THR A 367 0.94 14.31 -10.08
C THR A 367 0.96 15.47 -9.10
N ASN A 368 1.99 15.55 -8.27
CA ASN A 368 2.20 16.65 -7.31
C ASN A 368 0.97 16.87 -6.41
N ILE A 369 0.57 15.82 -5.69
CA ILE A 369 -0.59 15.83 -4.80
C ILE A 369 -0.09 15.87 -3.36
N LEU A 370 -0.56 16.81 -2.56
CA LEU A 370 -0.23 16.91 -1.14
C LEU A 370 -1.49 16.76 -0.30
N PHE A 371 -1.50 15.73 0.54
CA PHE A 371 -2.44 15.56 1.64
C PHE A 371 -1.69 15.86 2.95
N GLU A 372 -2.03 16.97 3.62
CA GLU A 372 -1.32 17.45 4.81
C GLU A 372 -2.28 17.73 5.97
N ASN A 373 -1.99 17.18 7.15
CA ASN A 373 -2.77 17.42 8.38
C ASN A 373 -4.25 17.03 8.19
N ILE A 374 -4.48 15.75 7.90
CA ILE A 374 -5.82 15.19 7.75
C ILE A 374 -6.12 14.32 8.98
N SER A 375 -7.25 14.54 9.64
CA SER A 375 -7.61 13.80 10.85
C SER A 375 -9.08 13.45 10.97
N GLY A 376 -9.36 12.41 11.77
CA GLY A 376 -10.70 12.00 12.19
C GLY A 376 -11.00 10.52 11.96
N THR A 377 -12.21 10.20 11.52
CA THR A 377 -12.77 8.83 11.55
C THR A 377 -13.41 8.42 10.22
N SER A 378 -13.13 7.20 9.76
CA SER A 378 -13.96 6.55 8.73
C SER A 378 -15.29 6.06 9.35
N SER A 379 -16.26 5.72 8.51
CA SER A 379 -17.52 5.11 8.98
C SER A 379 -17.36 3.63 9.37
N GLY A 380 -16.25 3.00 8.98
CA GLY A 380 -16.01 1.55 9.14
C GLY A 380 -16.58 0.67 8.04
N LYS A 381 -17.34 1.23 7.09
CA LYS A 381 -17.96 0.49 5.97
C LYS A 381 -16.94 -0.27 5.12
N ASN A 382 -15.76 0.30 4.91
CA ASN A 382 -14.67 -0.28 4.14
C ASN A 382 -13.63 -0.98 5.06
N GLY A 383 -14.07 -1.52 6.20
CA GLY A 383 -13.17 -2.17 7.15
C GLY A 383 -12.18 -1.17 7.76
N LYS A 384 -10.90 -1.55 7.81
CA LYS A 384 -9.82 -0.72 8.39
C LYS A 384 -9.27 0.32 7.40
N VAL A 385 -9.64 0.24 6.12
CA VAL A 385 -9.13 1.14 5.08
C VAL A 385 -9.62 2.57 5.32
N VAL A 386 -8.68 3.50 5.47
CA VAL A 386 -8.94 4.94 5.65
C VAL A 386 -8.42 5.78 4.50
N ALA A 387 -7.52 5.24 3.69
CA ALA A 387 -7.07 5.85 2.46
C ALA A 387 -6.86 4.77 1.39
N ASP A 388 -7.38 5.02 0.19
CA ASP A 388 -7.31 4.12 -0.95
C ASP A 388 -6.73 4.89 -2.14
N LEU A 389 -5.44 4.68 -2.41
CA LEU A 389 -4.67 5.41 -3.42
C LEU A 389 -4.21 4.46 -4.54
N VAL A 390 -5.15 4.00 -5.36
CA VAL A 390 -4.90 3.03 -6.43
C VAL A 390 -4.81 3.73 -7.79
N CYS A 391 -3.61 3.76 -8.34
CA CYS A 391 -3.35 4.27 -9.67
C CYS A 391 -3.67 3.23 -10.74
N SER A 392 -4.16 3.69 -11.89
CA SER A 392 -4.40 2.81 -13.03
C SER A 392 -3.08 2.38 -13.69
N PRO A 393 -2.93 1.12 -14.18
CA PRO A 393 -1.65 0.57 -14.66
C PRO A 393 -0.87 1.38 -15.71
N ASN A 394 -1.56 2.17 -16.56
CA ASN A 394 -0.92 3.02 -17.59
C ASN A 394 -0.92 4.52 -17.24
N ALA A 395 -1.53 4.91 -16.12
CA ALA A 395 -1.53 6.28 -15.66
C ALA A 395 -0.22 6.57 -14.91
N VAL A 396 0.32 7.77 -15.07
CA VAL A 396 1.43 8.23 -14.24
C VAL A 396 0.85 8.83 -12.96
N CYS A 397 0.98 8.12 -11.84
CA CYS A 397 0.78 8.69 -10.52
C CYS A 397 2.13 8.94 -9.85
N SER A 398 2.51 10.19 -9.58
CA SER A 398 3.84 10.49 -9.01
C SER A 398 3.82 11.71 -8.09
N ASP A 399 4.70 11.77 -7.10
CA ASP A 399 4.75 12.88 -6.12
C ASP A 399 3.41 13.07 -5.39
N ILE A 400 2.82 11.96 -4.93
CA ILE A 400 1.66 11.96 -4.04
C ILE A 400 2.20 11.83 -2.61
N GLN A 401 1.96 12.84 -1.78
CA GLN A 401 2.54 12.96 -0.44
C GLN A 401 1.43 12.93 0.61
N LEU A 402 1.55 12.02 1.58
CA LEU A 402 0.76 11.97 2.80
C LEU A 402 1.61 12.49 3.97
N LYS A 403 1.17 13.58 4.62
CA LYS A 403 1.88 14.20 5.75
C LYS A 403 0.94 14.44 6.91
N ASN A 404 1.30 13.96 8.10
CA ASN A 404 0.48 14.11 9.31
C ASN A 404 -0.96 13.63 9.11
N ILE A 405 -1.12 12.35 8.76
CA ILE A 405 -2.43 11.71 8.60
C ILE A 405 -2.78 10.99 9.90
N ASP A 406 -3.85 11.42 10.55
CA ASP A 406 -4.37 10.91 11.82
C ASP A 406 -5.83 10.47 11.64
N LEU A 407 -6.02 9.48 10.78
CA LEU A 407 -7.31 8.87 10.48
C LEU A 407 -7.44 7.55 11.22
N THR A 408 -8.63 7.26 11.74
CA THR A 408 -8.92 6.02 12.46
C THR A 408 -10.15 5.33 11.87
N SER A 409 -10.22 4.01 12.02
CA SER A 409 -11.39 3.23 11.65
C SER A 409 -12.04 2.62 12.90
N PRO A 410 -13.37 2.66 13.04
CA PRO A 410 -14.06 1.93 14.12
C PRO A 410 -13.95 0.40 13.96
N SER A 411 -13.53 -0.09 12.79
CA SER A 411 -13.37 -1.53 12.50
C SER A 411 -12.04 -2.11 13.01
N GLY A 412 -11.16 -1.31 13.62
CA GLY A 412 -9.95 -1.78 14.28
C GLY A 412 -8.75 -0.86 14.14
N SER A 413 -7.63 -1.26 14.74
CA SER A 413 -6.34 -0.56 14.63
C SER A 413 -5.21 -1.57 14.38
N PRO A 414 -4.13 -1.17 13.69
CA PRO A 414 -3.93 0.14 13.05
C PRO A 414 -4.86 0.35 11.83
N PRO A 415 -5.16 1.60 11.45
CA PRO A 415 -5.87 1.91 10.20
C PRO A 415 -5.01 1.54 8.99
N GLU A 416 -5.66 1.19 7.88
CA GLU A 416 -5.00 0.74 6.65
C GLU A 416 -5.01 1.83 5.57
N ILE A 417 -3.87 1.98 4.90
CA ILE A 417 -3.70 2.85 3.73
C ILE A 417 -3.28 1.95 2.58
N VAL A 418 -4.15 1.85 1.57
CA VAL A 418 -3.88 1.11 0.34
C VAL A 418 -3.20 2.07 -0.64
N CYS A 419 -2.08 1.64 -1.21
CA CYS A 419 -1.32 2.40 -2.21
C CYS A 419 -0.85 1.44 -3.29
N ASP A 420 -1.32 1.64 -4.52
CA ASP A 420 -0.97 0.80 -5.66
C ASP A 420 -0.72 1.66 -6.90
N GLY A 421 0.25 1.28 -7.74
CA GLY A 421 0.61 1.98 -8.98
C GLY A 421 1.13 3.43 -8.83
N VAL A 422 1.48 3.88 -7.63
CA VAL A 422 2.02 5.24 -7.38
C VAL A 422 3.56 5.25 -7.45
N GLN A 423 4.12 5.93 -8.45
CA GLN A 423 5.56 6.17 -8.63
C GLN A 423 6.16 7.01 -7.50
N GLY A 424 7.37 6.65 -7.08
CA GLY A 424 7.99 7.19 -5.86
C GLY A 424 7.63 6.41 -4.59
N ASP A 425 6.91 5.30 -4.78
CA ASP A 425 6.73 4.17 -3.89
C ASP A 425 6.30 4.52 -2.46
N ILE A 426 4.99 4.66 -2.27
CA ILE A 426 4.37 4.62 -0.94
C ILE A 426 4.25 3.15 -0.46
N GLY A 427 4.51 2.13 -1.30
CA GLY A 427 4.16 0.70 -1.03
C GLY A 427 5.31 -0.34 -0.92
N GLY A 428 6.53 -0.04 -1.35
CA GLY A 428 7.68 -0.96 -1.39
C GLY A 428 8.99 -0.32 -0.90
N SER A 429 10.07 -1.09 -0.73
CA SER A 429 11.31 -0.56 -0.14
C SER A 429 12.11 0.40 -1.03
N GLY A 430 11.73 0.56 -2.30
CA GLY A 430 12.43 1.42 -3.28
C GLY A 430 13.57 0.75 -4.05
N LYS A 431 13.45 -0.55 -4.35
CA LYS A 431 14.40 -1.32 -5.19
C LYS A 431 14.43 -0.82 -6.64
N THR A 432 13.27 -0.68 -7.28
CA THR A 432 13.13 -0.09 -8.62
C THR A 432 13.67 1.34 -8.67
N THR A 433 13.38 2.15 -7.65
CA THR A 433 13.92 3.51 -7.51
C THR A 433 15.45 3.52 -7.40
N LEU A 434 16.04 2.52 -6.74
CA LEU A 434 17.49 2.37 -6.66
C LEU A 434 18.10 2.02 -8.02
N LEU A 435 17.47 1.12 -8.79
CA LEU A 435 17.93 0.77 -10.14
C LEU A 435 17.87 1.96 -11.09
N GLU A 436 16.78 2.72 -11.06
CA GLU A 436 16.67 3.96 -11.82
C GLU A 436 17.79 4.95 -11.44
N HIS A 437 18.06 5.10 -10.15
CA HIS A 437 19.15 5.94 -9.67
C HIS A 437 20.53 5.46 -10.13
N ILE A 438 20.76 4.14 -10.18
CA ILE A 438 21.99 3.55 -10.75
C ILE A 438 22.10 3.92 -12.24
N LEU A 439 21.06 3.64 -13.04
CA LEU A 439 21.05 3.87 -14.49
C LEU A 439 21.18 5.35 -14.88
N GLN A 440 20.70 6.27 -14.04
CA GLN A 440 20.77 7.71 -14.31
C GLN A 440 22.08 8.37 -13.82
N SER A 441 22.84 7.68 -12.96
CA SER A 441 24.05 8.23 -12.36
C SER A 441 25.27 8.06 -13.25
N ASP A 442 26.15 9.06 -13.31
CA ASP A 442 27.46 8.89 -13.95
C ASP A 442 28.43 8.20 -12.97
N HIS A 443 28.46 6.87 -13.03
CA HIS A 443 29.30 6.01 -12.18
C HIS A 443 30.51 5.43 -12.94
N GLY A 444 30.66 5.71 -14.23
CA GLY A 444 31.84 5.28 -15.03
C GLY A 444 31.89 3.80 -15.43
N PHE A 445 30.87 3.01 -15.09
CA PHE A 445 30.72 1.61 -15.50
C PHE A 445 29.73 1.48 -16.65
N LYS A 446 29.88 0.46 -17.49
CA LYS A 446 28.83 0.03 -18.42
C LYS A 446 28.05 -1.13 -17.81
N ILE A 447 26.80 -0.89 -17.44
CA ILE A 447 25.99 -1.82 -16.65
C ILE A 447 24.94 -2.49 -17.54
N ALA A 448 24.73 -3.78 -17.32
CA ALA A 448 23.50 -4.46 -17.72
C ALA A 448 22.63 -4.69 -16.47
N VAL A 449 21.32 -4.48 -16.61
CA VAL A 449 20.38 -4.71 -15.51
C VAL A 449 19.50 -5.91 -15.87
N VAL A 450 19.46 -6.90 -14.99
CA VAL A 450 18.57 -8.05 -15.08
C VAL A 450 17.47 -7.85 -14.06
N VAL A 451 16.23 -7.70 -14.52
CA VAL A 451 15.05 -7.54 -13.65
C VAL A 451 14.28 -8.85 -13.61
N ASN A 452 14.10 -9.38 -12.40
CA ASN A 452 13.22 -10.52 -12.13
C ASN A 452 12.01 -10.04 -11.31
N ASP A 453 10.89 -9.82 -11.99
CA ASP A 453 9.60 -9.47 -11.39
C ASP A 453 8.64 -10.68 -11.51
N MET A 454 7.85 -10.92 -10.47
CA MET A 454 6.90 -12.03 -10.41
C MET A 454 5.48 -11.61 -10.76
N SER A 455 5.21 -10.31 -10.85
CA SER A 455 3.89 -9.82 -11.20
C SER A 455 3.58 -10.07 -12.69
N SER A 456 2.35 -10.51 -12.98
CA SER A 456 1.88 -10.78 -14.37
C SER A 456 1.92 -9.55 -15.29
N LEU A 457 2.03 -8.36 -14.72
CA LEU A 457 2.27 -7.09 -15.39
C LEU A 457 3.68 -6.62 -14.98
N ASN A 458 4.69 -6.83 -15.84
CA ASN A 458 6.09 -6.42 -15.60
C ASN A 458 6.24 -4.88 -15.53
N ILE A 459 5.80 -4.27 -14.43
CA ILE A 459 5.71 -2.82 -14.22
C ILE A 459 7.10 -2.22 -14.07
N ASP A 460 7.99 -2.85 -13.29
CA ASP A 460 9.33 -2.34 -12.97
C ASP A 460 10.18 -2.12 -14.23
N ALA A 461 10.16 -3.09 -15.13
CA ALA A 461 10.96 -3.02 -16.34
C ALA A 461 10.35 -2.10 -17.43
N THR A 462 9.07 -1.78 -17.33
CA THR A 462 8.36 -0.82 -18.21
C THR A 462 8.56 0.63 -17.74
N LEU A 463 8.61 0.86 -16.42
CA LEU A 463 8.95 2.14 -15.78
C LEU A 463 10.34 2.64 -16.21
N ILE A 464 11.32 1.73 -16.24
CA ILE A 464 12.71 2.03 -16.67
C ILE A 464 12.81 2.31 -18.17
N LYS A 465 12.04 1.62 -19.03
CA LYS A 465 12.05 1.79 -20.50
C LYS A 465 11.42 3.11 -20.97
N ASN A 466 10.46 3.65 -20.24
CA ASN A 466 9.69 4.84 -20.64
C ASN A 466 10.36 6.17 -20.29
N HIS A 467 11.36 6.16 -19.40
CA HIS A 467 12.20 7.32 -19.16
C HIS A 467 13.31 7.39 -20.22
N HIS A 468 13.64 8.60 -20.69
CA HIS A 468 14.72 8.85 -21.67
C HIS A 468 16.11 8.52 -21.09
N VAL A 469 16.38 7.22 -20.87
CA VAL A 469 17.72 6.71 -20.63
C VAL A 469 18.48 6.89 -21.95
N SER A 470 19.65 7.53 -21.87
CA SER A 470 20.43 7.91 -23.06
C SER A 470 20.69 6.67 -23.92
N GLN A 471 20.18 6.65 -25.16
CA GLN A 471 20.12 5.51 -26.09
C GLN A 471 21.49 4.94 -26.54
N THR A 472 22.55 4.96 -25.73
CA THR A 472 23.90 4.60 -26.20
C THR A 472 24.75 3.72 -25.27
N LYS A 473 24.30 3.30 -24.07
CA LYS A 473 25.22 2.61 -23.14
C LYS A 473 24.74 1.42 -22.30
N GLU A 474 23.46 1.04 -22.27
CA GLU A 474 22.97 0.04 -21.29
C GLU A 474 22.01 -0.99 -21.91
N ASN A 475 22.14 -2.25 -21.46
CA ASN A 475 21.31 -3.40 -21.86
C ASN A 475 20.42 -3.83 -20.67
N LEU A 476 19.09 -3.70 -20.83
CA LEU A 476 18.10 -4.17 -19.85
C LEU A 476 17.54 -5.52 -20.29
N ILE A 477 17.75 -6.56 -19.47
CA ILE A 477 17.31 -7.94 -19.71
C ILE A 477 16.21 -8.29 -18.70
N GLN A 478 15.17 -8.95 -19.17
CA GLN A 478 14.00 -9.32 -18.38
C GLN A 478 13.92 -10.84 -18.34
N LEU A 479 13.83 -11.40 -17.13
CA LEU A 479 13.52 -12.82 -16.93
C LEU A 479 12.04 -12.92 -16.55
N GLN A 480 11.31 -13.87 -17.13
CA GLN A 480 9.85 -13.98 -16.99
C GLN A 480 9.45 -15.33 -16.40
N ASN A 481 8.33 -15.36 -15.67
CA ASN A 481 7.63 -16.56 -15.20
C ASN A 481 8.44 -17.43 -14.22
N GLY A 482 8.92 -16.85 -13.12
CA GLY A 482 9.55 -17.63 -12.05
C GLY A 482 10.47 -16.87 -11.09
N CYS A 483 10.91 -17.55 -10.02
CA CYS A 483 11.87 -16.97 -9.08
C CYS A 483 13.26 -17.33 -9.55
N ILE A 484 14.14 -16.34 -9.62
CA ILE A 484 15.58 -16.54 -9.75
C ILE A 484 16.17 -17.43 -8.64
N CYS A 485 15.46 -17.56 -7.51
CA CYS A 485 15.82 -18.44 -6.41
C CYS A 485 15.50 -19.93 -6.66
N CYS A 486 14.45 -20.30 -7.40
CA CYS A 486 14.06 -21.72 -7.53
C CYS A 486 13.89 -22.19 -8.98
N THR A 487 13.22 -21.42 -9.85
CA THR A 487 12.83 -21.86 -11.19
C THR A 487 13.68 -21.27 -12.31
N LEU A 488 14.20 -20.05 -12.16
CA LEU A 488 14.90 -19.32 -13.23
C LEU A 488 16.43 -19.32 -13.09
N ARG A 489 17.00 -20.18 -12.24
CA ARG A 489 18.46 -20.25 -12.05
C ARG A 489 19.20 -20.59 -13.36
N GLY A 490 18.63 -21.49 -14.18
CA GLY A 490 19.19 -21.85 -15.49
C GLY A 490 19.13 -20.71 -16.51
N ASP A 491 18.01 -20.00 -16.58
CA ASP A 491 17.79 -18.88 -17.51
C ASP A 491 18.72 -17.69 -17.19
N LEU A 492 18.92 -17.40 -15.90
CA LEU A 492 19.88 -16.40 -15.46
C LEU A 492 21.30 -16.72 -15.95
N LEU A 493 21.73 -17.98 -15.82
CA LEU A 493 23.06 -18.41 -16.25
C LEU A 493 23.25 -18.25 -17.76
N GLU A 494 22.23 -18.55 -18.55
CA GLU A 494 22.27 -18.39 -20.00
C GLU A 494 22.42 -16.90 -20.39
N GLU A 495 21.66 -16.01 -19.79
CA GLU A 495 21.73 -14.58 -20.08
C GLU A 495 23.08 -13.96 -19.65
N LEU A 496 23.62 -14.37 -18.49
CA LEU A 496 24.96 -13.97 -18.08
C LEU A 496 26.02 -14.44 -19.08
N ALA A 497 25.91 -15.68 -19.57
CA ALA A 497 26.82 -16.20 -20.59
C ALA A 497 26.74 -15.44 -21.92
N ARG A 498 25.53 -15.00 -22.34
CA ARG A 498 25.35 -14.14 -23.53
C ARG A 498 25.98 -12.77 -23.33
N LEU A 499 25.77 -12.14 -22.18
CA LEU A 499 26.34 -10.84 -21.83
C LEU A 499 27.87 -10.85 -21.83
N THR A 500 28.51 -11.91 -21.36
CA THR A 500 29.99 -12.01 -21.34
C THR A 500 30.62 -12.02 -22.73
N LYS A 501 29.86 -12.33 -23.79
CA LYS A 501 30.32 -12.29 -25.19
C LYS A 501 30.19 -10.91 -25.84
N GLN A 502 29.52 -9.97 -25.17
CA GLN A 502 29.38 -8.60 -25.64
C GLN A 502 30.49 -7.74 -24.99
N ASP A 503 31.38 -7.14 -25.79
CA ASP A 503 32.52 -6.32 -25.32
C ASP A 503 32.10 -4.99 -24.65
N ASP A 504 30.81 -4.75 -24.46
CA ASP A 504 30.23 -3.49 -23.99
C ASP A 504 29.64 -3.52 -22.57
N VAL A 505 29.59 -4.67 -21.90
CA VAL A 505 29.08 -4.77 -20.51
C VAL A 505 30.22 -5.09 -19.54
N GLN A 506 30.38 -4.28 -18.50
CA GLN A 506 31.42 -4.43 -17.47
C GLN A 506 30.87 -4.93 -16.13
N TYR A 507 29.58 -4.67 -15.85
CA TYR A 507 28.96 -5.00 -14.58
C TYR A 507 27.49 -5.41 -14.81
N VAL A 508 26.99 -6.35 -14.02
CA VAL A 508 25.58 -6.78 -14.09
C VAL A 508 24.94 -6.52 -12.73
N VAL A 509 23.82 -5.80 -12.73
CA VAL A 509 22.97 -5.61 -11.55
C VAL A 509 21.76 -6.49 -11.69
N ILE A 510 21.51 -7.35 -10.71
CA ILE A 510 20.39 -8.28 -10.72
C ILE A 510 19.41 -7.83 -9.65
N GLU A 511 18.21 -7.46 -10.07
CA GLU A 511 17.08 -7.28 -9.17
C GLU A 511 16.36 -8.61 -9.01
N SER A 512 16.40 -9.15 -7.79
CA SER A 512 15.60 -10.30 -7.40
C SER A 512 14.23 -9.87 -6.90
N THR A 513 13.30 -10.80 -6.87
CA THR A 513 11.96 -10.56 -6.32
C THR A 513 12.06 -10.25 -4.83
N GLY A 514 11.08 -9.53 -4.29
CA GLY A 514 11.01 -9.26 -2.84
C GLY A 514 10.93 -10.53 -1.98
N ILE A 515 10.58 -11.66 -2.58
CA ILE A 515 10.44 -12.97 -1.94
C ILE A 515 11.63 -13.93 -2.18
N SER A 516 12.71 -13.47 -2.84
CA SER A 516 13.84 -14.33 -3.18
C SER A 516 14.72 -14.67 -1.98
N GLU A 517 15.21 -15.92 -1.94
CA GLU A 517 16.24 -16.36 -1.00
C GLU A 517 17.65 -15.95 -1.44
N PRO A 518 18.38 -15.15 -0.64
CA PRO A 518 19.68 -14.66 -1.04
C PRO A 518 20.75 -15.77 -1.22
N MET A 519 20.73 -16.81 -0.39
CA MET A 519 21.70 -17.92 -0.47
C MET A 519 21.56 -18.68 -1.79
N GLN A 520 20.33 -19.04 -2.12
CA GLN A 520 19.97 -19.75 -3.35
C GLN A 520 20.41 -19.00 -4.61
N VAL A 521 20.26 -17.67 -4.61
CA VAL A 521 20.76 -16.83 -5.71
C VAL A 521 22.29 -16.83 -5.75
N ALA A 522 22.97 -16.74 -4.61
CA ALA A 522 24.43 -16.77 -4.55
C ALA A 522 25.03 -18.12 -4.96
N GLU A 523 24.38 -19.24 -4.65
CA GLU A 523 24.79 -20.59 -5.05
C GLU A 523 24.85 -20.76 -6.56
N THR A 524 24.03 -20.01 -7.30
CA THR A 524 24.04 -20.00 -8.77
C THR A 524 25.42 -19.61 -9.34
N PHE A 525 26.25 -18.91 -8.57
CA PHE A 525 27.62 -18.50 -8.96
C PHE A 525 28.72 -19.47 -8.48
N THR A 526 28.37 -20.63 -7.91
CA THR A 526 29.33 -21.64 -7.42
C THR A 526 29.81 -22.58 -8.54
N ALA A 527 30.98 -23.19 -8.33
CA ALA A 527 31.56 -24.13 -9.29
C ALA A 527 30.78 -25.45 -9.33
N GLU A 528 30.27 -25.86 -8.17
CA GLU A 528 29.49 -27.08 -7.96
C GLU A 528 28.16 -27.04 -8.72
N PHE A 529 27.40 -25.93 -8.60
CA PHE A 529 26.14 -25.76 -9.31
C PHE A 529 26.33 -25.65 -10.83
N SER A 530 27.38 -24.94 -11.26
CA SER A 530 27.74 -24.85 -12.69
C SER A 530 28.02 -26.22 -13.30
N ALA A 531 28.66 -27.12 -12.56
CA ALA A 531 28.91 -28.49 -12.99
C ALA A 531 27.63 -29.34 -13.04
N ALA A 532 26.76 -29.23 -12.04
CA ALA A 532 25.49 -29.97 -11.98
C ALA A 532 24.53 -29.60 -13.13
N MET A 533 24.43 -28.32 -13.48
CA MET A 533 23.59 -27.85 -14.60
C MET A 533 24.03 -28.36 -15.98
N LEU A 534 25.33 -28.62 -16.16
CA LEU A 534 25.87 -29.19 -17.40
C LEU A 534 25.48 -30.66 -17.57
N GLU A 535 25.30 -31.40 -16.48
CA GLU A 535 24.86 -32.79 -16.48
C GLU A 535 23.33 -32.92 -16.67
N ALA A 536 22.56 -31.93 -16.21
CA ALA A 536 21.09 -31.95 -16.22
C ALA A 536 20.42 -31.55 -17.56
N ASP A 537 21.18 -31.24 -18.60
CA ASP A 537 20.71 -31.04 -19.99
C ASP A 537 19.63 -29.94 -20.19
N VAL A 538 19.58 -28.92 -19.33
CA VAL A 538 18.49 -27.92 -19.17
C VAL A 538 18.52 -26.74 -20.17
N ALA A 539 19.60 -26.55 -20.94
CA ALA A 539 19.76 -25.40 -21.84
C ALA A 539 19.39 -25.68 -23.32
N ASP A 540 19.05 -24.64 -24.09
CA ASP A 540 18.75 -24.75 -25.52
C ASP A 540 20.00 -25.07 -26.38
N GLY A 541 19.82 -25.34 -27.68
CA GLY A 541 20.91 -25.80 -28.56
C GLY A 541 22.03 -24.79 -28.82
N GLU A 542 21.83 -23.50 -28.52
CA GLU A 542 22.84 -22.44 -28.63
C GLU A 542 23.48 -22.18 -27.25
N GLY A 543 22.67 -22.07 -26.19
CA GLY A 543 23.11 -22.02 -24.79
C GLY A 543 24.01 -23.21 -24.41
N LYS A 544 23.66 -24.43 -24.82
CA LYS A 544 24.53 -25.63 -24.65
C LYS A 544 25.89 -25.49 -25.33
N LYS A 545 25.98 -24.86 -26.51
CA LYS A 545 27.28 -24.66 -27.17
C LYS A 545 28.13 -23.63 -26.45
N ILE A 546 27.49 -22.61 -25.88
CA ILE A 546 28.16 -21.56 -25.10
C ILE A 546 28.67 -22.14 -23.78
N LEU A 547 27.82 -22.83 -23.03
CA LEU A 547 28.17 -23.49 -21.77
C LEU A 547 29.28 -24.54 -21.96
N ASN A 548 29.22 -25.36 -23.01
CA ASN A 548 30.28 -26.33 -23.35
C ASN A 548 31.61 -25.68 -23.80
N GLN A 549 31.57 -24.47 -24.39
CA GLN A 549 32.80 -23.72 -24.72
C GLN A 549 33.44 -23.13 -23.45
N ILE A 550 32.62 -22.67 -22.52
CA ILE A 550 33.01 -22.06 -21.25
C ILE A 550 33.66 -23.09 -20.31
N ASP A 551 33.18 -24.33 -20.33
CA ASP A 551 33.71 -25.41 -19.48
C ASP A 551 34.81 -26.25 -20.15
N SER A 552 35.30 -25.80 -21.31
CA SER A 552 36.50 -26.39 -21.91
C SER A 552 37.69 -26.27 -20.93
N VAL A 553 38.56 -27.29 -20.92
CA VAL A 553 39.73 -27.43 -20.03
C VAL A 553 40.64 -26.19 -19.99
N GLU A 554 40.56 -25.30 -20.99
CA GLU A 554 41.31 -24.03 -21.06
C GLU A 554 40.67 -22.86 -20.29
N LEU A 555 39.35 -22.80 -20.12
CA LEU A 555 38.64 -21.68 -19.48
C LEU A 555 38.31 -21.98 -18.01
N GLY A 556 37.87 -23.20 -17.68
CA GLY A 556 37.72 -23.71 -16.31
C GLY A 556 36.56 -23.14 -15.50
N GLY A 557 35.36 -23.10 -16.08
CA GLY A 557 34.08 -22.90 -15.39
C GLY A 557 33.55 -21.46 -15.36
N LEU A 558 32.23 -21.31 -15.23
CA LEU A 558 31.50 -20.04 -15.22
C LEU A 558 31.88 -19.11 -14.05
N HIS A 559 32.32 -19.68 -12.92
CA HIS A 559 32.89 -18.95 -11.77
C HIS A 559 34.13 -18.09 -12.11
N LYS A 560 34.71 -18.26 -13.31
CA LYS A 560 35.77 -17.39 -13.84
C LYS A 560 35.29 -16.31 -14.80
N LEU A 561 34.03 -16.36 -15.24
CA LEU A 561 33.44 -15.40 -16.17
C LEU A 561 32.65 -14.30 -15.47
N ALA A 562 31.92 -14.65 -14.41
CA ALA A 562 31.23 -13.69 -13.55
C ALA A 562 31.46 -14.07 -12.09
N LYS A 563 31.69 -13.05 -11.25
CA LYS A 563 31.86 -13.20 -9.81
C LYS A 563 30.81 -12.33 -9.12
N LEU A 564 30.15 -12.87 -8.09
CA LEU A 564 29.29 -12.07 -7.22
C LEU A 564 30.15 -11.09 -6.39
N ASP A 565 29.88 -9.79 -6.55
CA ASP A 565 30.67 -8.70 -5.95
C ASP A 565 30.13 -8.24 -4.60
N THR A 566 28.85 -7.91 -4.55
CA THR A 566 28.17 -7.28 -3.40
C THR A 566 26.70 -7.68 -3.39
N THR A 567 26.15 -8.01 -2.22
CA THR A 567 24.71 -8.17 -2.01
C THR A 567 24.13 -6.93 -1.32
N VAL A 568 23.01 -6.42 -1.83
CA VAL A 568 22.41 -5.17 -1.35
C VAL A 568 20.96 -5.40 -0.94
N THR A 569 20.63 -5.09 0.31
CA THR A 569 19.25 -5.17 0.83
C THR A 569 18.70 -3.76 1.04
N VAL A 570 17.56 -3.46 0.39
CA VAL A 570 16.89 -2.16 0.50
C VAL A 570 15.70 -2.28 1.46
N ILE A 571 15.72 -1.47 2.51
CA ILE A 571 14.78 -1.52 3.63
C ILE A 571 13.87 -0.30 3.62
N ASP A 572 12.56 -0.53 3.75
CA ASP A 572 11.56 0.51 3.97
C ASP A 572 11.57 0.95 5.44
N ALA A 573 12.06 2.16 5.72
CA ALA A 573 12.10 2.67 7.09
C ALA A 573 10.72 2.84 7.73
N PHE A 574 9.66 3.07 6.95
CA PHE A 574 8.29 3.25 7.45
C PHE A 574 7.70 1.92 7.93
N ASN A 575 7.87 0.86 7.14
CA ASN A 575 7.21 -0.42 7.37
C ASN A 575 8.05 -1.45 8.14
N LEU A 576 9.37 -1.27 8.26
CA LEU A 576 10.27 -2.28 8.84
C LEU A 576 9.81 -2.80 10.21
N LEU A 577 9.50 -1.90 11.14
CA LEU A 577 9.14 -2.28 12.52
C LEU A 577 7.79 -3.01 12.59
N THR A 578 6.83 -2.61 11.76
CA THR A 578 5.52 -3.28 11.67
C THR A 578 5.67 -4.67 11.05
N ASN A 579 6.51 -4.80 10.02
CA ASN A 579 6.78 -6.07 9.36
C ASN A 579 7.49 -7.08 10.30
N PHE A 580 8.27 -6.64 11.29
CA PHE A 580 8.84 -7.54 12.32
C PHE A 580 7.79 -8.17 13.26
N ASP A 581 6.60 -7.55 13.36
CA ASP A 581 5.56 -7.90 14.32
C ASP A 581 4.38 -8.68 13.69
N THR A 582 4.47 -9.05 12.40
CA THR A 582 3.44 -9.78 11.65
C THR A 582 3.62 -11.31 11.72
N ALA A 583 2.51 -12.05 11.64
CA ALA A 583 2.45 -13.52 11.44
C ALA A 583 1.92 -13.91 10.05
N GLU A 584 1.77 -12.94 9.15
CA GLU A 584 1.34 -13.21 7.77
C GLU A 584 2.36 -14.10 7.06
N PHE A 585 1.86 -15.18 6.46
CA PHE A 585 2.63 -16.01 5.54
C PHE A 585 2.86 -15.26 4.22
N LEU A 586 3.87 -15.66 3.46
CA LEU A 586 4.10 -15.11 2.13
C LEU A 586 2.89 -15.31 1.21
N SER A 587 2.21 -16.46 1.33
CA SER A 587 0.98 -16.79 0.61
C SER A 587 -0.20 -15.87 0.95
N ASP A 588 -0.32 -15.42 2.21
CA ASP A 588 -1.40 -14.51 2.64
C ASP A 588 -1.30 -13.11 2.01
N ARG A 589 -0.06 -12.62 1.82
CA ARG A 589 0.21 -11.28 1.30
C ARG A 589 0.32 -11.23 -0.22
N TYR A 590 0.82 -12.29 -0.84
CA TYR A 590 1.10 -12.33 -2.28
C TYR A 590 0.18 -13.29 -3.06
N GLY A 591 -0.72 -14.03 -2.41
CA GLY A 591 -1.74 -14.87 -3.06
C GLY A 591 -1.16 -16.09 -3.79
N GLY A 592 -1.90 -16.61 -4.78
CA GLY A 592 -1.58 -17.82 -5.57
C GLY A 592 -0.35 -17.72 -6.50
N GLU A 593 0.53 -16.74 -6.25
CA GLU A 593 1.80 -16.50 -6.97
C GLU A 593 3.01 -17.03 -6.19
N VAL A 594 2.78 -17.58 -4.99
CA VAL A 594 3.76 -18.31 -4.17
C VAL A 594 3.48 -19.81 -4.29
N ILE A 595 4.52 -20.64 -4.28
CA ILE A 595 4.37 -22.10 -4.32
C ILE A 595 3.56 -22.52 -3.09
N PRO A 596 2.49 -23.32 -3.22
CA PRO A 596 1.61 -23.68 -2.09
C PRO A 596 2.33 -24.28 -0.87
N GLU A 597 3.51 -24.87 -1.07
CA GLU A 597 4.35 -25.45 0.00
C GLU A 597 5.30 -24.45 0.70
N ASP A 598 5.30 -23.17 0.33
CA ASP A 598 6.18 -22.16 0.96
C ASP A 598 5.56 -21.60 2.26
N GLU A 599 5.82 -22.28 3.38
CA GLU A 599 5.30 -21.96 4.72
C GLU A 599 6.03 -20.80 5.42
N ARG A 600 6.84 -20.00 4.72
CA ARG A 600 7.62 -18.93 5.36
C ARG A 600 6.79 -17.69 5.62
N THR A 601 7.18 -16.95 6.66
CA THR A 601 6.60 -15.63 6.96
C THR A 601 7.44 -14.50 6.38
N ILE A 602 6.81 -13.33 6.23
CA ILE A 602 7.48 -12.10 5.80
C ILE A 602 8.62 -11.72 6.75
N SER A 603 8.47 -12.00 8.05
CA SER A 603 9.45 -11.68 9.09
C SER A 603 10.75 -12.47 8.92
N ASP A 604 10.65 -13.78 8.67
CA ASP A 604 11.82 -14.67 8.52
C ASP A 604 12.62 -14.31 7.28
N LEU A 605 11.93 -14.16 6.14
CA LEU A 605 12.57 -13.82 4.88
C LEU A 605 13.25 -12.46 4.92
N MET A 606 12.61 -11.47 5.53
CA MET A 606 13.18 -10.13 5.70
C MET A 606 14.46 -10.17 6.55
N VAL A 607 14.48 -11.00 7.60
CA VAL A 607 15.66 -11.20 8.45
C VAL A 607 16.78 -11.89 7.69
N ASP A 608 16.49 -12.95 6.95
CA ASP A 608 17.50 -13.64 6.14
C ASP A 608 18.12 -12.69 5.09
N GLN A 609 17.31 -11.83 4.47
CA GLN A 609 17.77 -10.78 3.57
C GLN A 609 18.66 -9.74 4.27
N ILE A 610 18.39 -9.41 5.53
CA ILE A 610 19.24 -8.50 6.33
C ILE A 610 20.55 -9.20 6.72
N GLU A 611 20.49 -10.44 7.20
CA GLU A 611 21.64 -11.24 7.66
C GLU A 611 22.62 -11.55 6.52
N PHE A 612 22.12 -11.68 5.28
CA PHE A 612 22.92 -12.00 4.10
C PHE A 612 23.56 -10.79 3.40
N ALA A 613 23.11 -9.58 3.71
CA ALA A 613 23.52 -8.37 3.00
C ALA A 613 24.98 -7.97 3.28
N ASP A 614 25.73 -7.56 2.24
CA ASP A 614 26.99 -6.83 2.39
C ASP A 614 26.75 -5.34 2.63
N VAL A 615 25.70 -4.80 2.02
CA VAL A 615 25.26 -3.40 2.15
C VAL A 615 23.76 -3.35 2.41
N ILE A 616 23.35 -2.60 3.42
CA ILE A 616 21.95 -2.36 3.75
C ILE A 616 21.63 -0.89 3.50
N ILE A 617 20.62 -0.61 2.69
CA ILE A 617 20.12 0.75 2.43
C ILE A 617 18.82 0.93 3.22
N ILE A 618 18.84 1.80 4.22
CA ILE A 618 17.65 2.32 4.88
C ILE A 618 17.08 3.44 4.00
N ASN A 619 16.00 3.16 3.29
CA ASN A 619 15.34 4.10 2.40
C ASN A 619 14.11 4.72 3.08
N LYS A 620 13.60 5.82 2.49
CA LYS A 620 12.44 6.58 3.00
C LYS A 620 12.64 7.20 4.38
N ILE A 621 13.86 7.61 4.73
CA ILE A 621 14.16 8.20 6.05
C ILE A 621 13.30 9.43 6.38
N GLU A 622 12.79 10.14 5.38
CA GLU A 622 11.89 11.28 5.50
C GLU A 622 10.51 10.95 6.09
N THR A 623 10.12 9.68 6.06
CA THR A 623 8.83 9.19 6.57
C THR A 623 8.84 8.90 8.08
N VAL A 624 10.03 8.84 8.69
CA VAL A 624 10.23 8.48 10.10
C VAL A 624 11.04 9.53 10.85
N ASP A 625 10.77 9.66 12.15
CA ASP A 625 11.51 10.58 13.03
C ASP A 625 12.91 10.06 13.38
N GLU A 626 13.78 10.94 13.89
CA GLU A 626 15.17 10.59 14.18
C GLU A 626 15.30 9.45 15.21
N LYS A 627 14.39 9.42 16.19
CA LYS A 627 14.36 8.38 17.22
C LYS A 627 14.08 6.99 16.61
N THR A 628 13.15 6.93 15.65
CA THR A 628 12.81 5.69 14.95
C THR A 628 13.95 5.25 14.03
N ARG A 629 14.61 6.18 13.33
CA ARG A 629 15.80 5.88 12.51
C ARG A 629 16.94 5.29 13.33
N GLU A 630 17.25 5.89 14.47
CA GLU A 630 18.27 5.36 15.39
C GLU A 630 17.94 3.94 15.87
N ARG A 631 16.66 3.67 16.15
CA ARG A 631 16.17 2.34 16.52
C ARG A 631 16.39 1.32 15.40
N ILE A 632 15.97 1.67 14.18
CA ILE A 632 16.16 0.82 12.98
C ILE A 632 17.65 0.51 12.77
N ARG A 633 18.50 1.54 12.78
CA ARG A 633 19.96 1.40 12.62
C ARG A 633 20.58 0.44 13.65
N SER A 634 20.10 0.50 14.89
CA SER A 634 20.58 -0.34 15.97
C SER A 634 20.19 -1.82 15.78
N ILE A 635 18.94 -2.08 15.37
CA ILE A 635 18.46 -3.44 15.06
C ILE A 635 19.28 -4.04 13.92
N LEU A 636 19.47 -3.29 12.82
CA LEU A 636 20.20 -3.75 11.65
C LEU A 636 21.66 -4.09 11.97
N LYS A 637 22.31 -3.28 12.81
CA LYS A 637 23.69 -3.53 13.25
C LYS A 637 23.83 -4.77 14.13
N LEU A 638 22.78 -5.16 14.84
CA LEU A 638 22.78 -6.37 15.65
C LEU A 638 22.53 -7.62 14.81
N LEU A 639 21.58 -7.54 13.89
CA LEU A 639 21.29 -8.63 12.95
C LEU A 639 22.47 -8.86 12.01
N ASN A 640 23.10 -7.80 11.50
CA ASN A 640 24.25 -7.90 10.62
C ASN A 640 25.33 -6.86 10.97
N PRO A 641 26.28 -7.20 11.87
CA PRO A 641 27.30 -6.26 12.34
C PRO A 641 28.33 -5.89 11.27
N ASP A 642 28.48 -6.71 10.23
CA ASP A 642 29.49 -6.53 9.19
C ASP A 642 28.96 -5.77 7.98
N ALA A 643 27.64 -5.69 7.81
CA ALA A 643 27.02 -4.97 6.72
C ALA A 643 27.29 -3.46 6.81
N LYS A 644 27.55 -2.85 5.65
CA LYS A 644 27.62 -1.41 5.54
C LYS A 644 26.19 -0.84 5.50
N VAL A 645 25.83 0.01 6.46
CA VAL A 645 24.49 0.62 6.51
C VAL A 645 24.53 2.03 5.90
N LEU A 646 23.63 2.30 4.95
CA LEU A 646 23.47 3.58 4.24
C LEU A 646 22.06 4.12 4.47
N GLU A 647 21.93 5.43 4.63
CA GLU A 647 20.63 6.10 4.80
C GLU A 647 20.32 6.98 3.62
N THR A 648 19.11 6.84 3.09
CA THR A 648 18.71 7.52 1.86
C THR A 648 17.25 7.94 1.90
N SER A 649 16.97 9.01 1.15
CA SER A 649 15.63 9.38 0.71
C SER A 649 15.56 9.14 -0.79
N TYR A 650 14.51 8.46 -1.26
CA TYR A 650 14.33 8.11 -2.67
C TYR A 650 15.51 7.35 -3.29
N SER A 651 16.11 6.43 -2.52
CA SER A 651 17.23 5.56 -2.96
C SER A 651 18.47 6.29 -3.51
N LYS A 652 18.63 7.58 -3.20
CA LYS A 652 19.76 8.40 -3.65
C LYS A 652 21.02 8.06 -2.87
N VAL A 653 21.76 7.07 -3.37
CA VAL A 653 23.02 6.59 -2.80
C VAL A 653 24.20 6.90 -3.73
N ASN A 654 25.41 6.99 -3.18
CA ASN A 654 26.61 6.96 -4.02
C ASN A 654 26.77 5.56 -4.61
N VAL A 655 26.63 5.43 -5.94
CA VAL A 655 26.62 4.12 -6.64
C VAL A 655 27.92 3.33 -6.40
N ASN A 656 29.06 3.99 -6.21
CA ASN A 656 30.34 3.33 -5.89
C ASN A 656 30.37 2.69 -4.49
N GLU A 657 29.34 2.92 -3.67
CA GLU A 657 29.22 2.28 -2.36
C GLU A 657 28.49 0.94 -2.42
N ILE A 658 27.89 0.61 -3.58
CA ILE A 658 27.13 -0.63 -3.83
C ILE A 658 27.61 -1.42 -5.04
N LEU A 659 28.37 -0.82 -5.97
CA LEU A 659 29.00 -1.50 -7.10
C LEU A 659 30.52 -1.53 -6.96
N ASP A 660 31.15 -2.61 -7.45
CA ASP A 660 32.62 -2.84 -7.46
C ASP A 660 33.24 -2.69 -6.06
N THR A 661 32.55 -3.22 -5.04
CA THR A 661 32.98 -3.07 -3.64
C THR A 661 33.87 -4.22 -3.16
N GLY A 662 33.81 -5.38 -3.83
CA GLY A 662 34.57 -6.59 -3.50
C GLY A 662 34.21 -7.21 -2.15
N ARG A 663 33.04 -6.91 -1.60
CA ARG A 663 32.65 -7.27 -0.22
C ARG A 663 32.18 -8.72 -0.06
N PHE A 664 31.55 -9.29 -1.09
CA PHE A 664 30.92 -10.60 -0.99
C PHE A 664 31.94 -11.71 -0.72
N ASN A 665 31.61 -12.59 0.24
CA ASN A 665 32.41 -13.77 0.58
C ASN A 665 31.50 -14.98 0.82
N PHE A 666 31.58 -15.97 -0.07
CA PHE A 666 30.73 -17.16 -0.03
C PHE A 666 30.90 -18.00 1.24
N LEU A 667 32.13 -18.24 1.70
CA LEU A 667 32.37 -19.00 2.94
C LEU A 667 31.78 -18.29 4.17
N LYS A 668 31.81 -16.96 4.17
CA LYS A 668 31.19 -16.15 5.22
C LYS A 668 29.67 -16.24 5.15
N ALA A 669 29.10 -16.07 3.95
CA ALA A 669 27.67 -16.17 3.70
C ALA A 669 27.12 -17.55 4.11
N ALA A 670 27.76 -18.64 3.67
CA ALA A 670 27.39 -20.02 3.97
C ALA A 670 27.51 -20.38 5.46
N SER A 671 28.45 -19.75 6.18
CA SER A 671 28.57 -19.96 7.62
C SER A 671 27.46 -19.29 8.45
N GLY A 672 26.69 -18.37 7.87
CA GLY A 672 25.53 -17.71 8.49
C GLY A 672 25.76 -17.12 9.89
N ALA A 673 27.01 -16.82 10.27
CA ALA A 673 27.44 -16.70 11.67
C ALA A 673 28.20 -15.40 11.96
N GLY A 674 27.72 -14.26 11.47
CA GLY A 674 28.30 -12.94 11.79
C GLY A 674 28.31 -12.63 13.30
N TRP A 675 27.25 -13.01 14.02
CA TRP A 675 27.11 -12.82 15.47
C TRP A 675 27.99 -13.75 16.32
N LEU A 676 28.17 -15.02 15.92
CA LEU A 676 29.05 -15.96 16.64
C LEU A 676 30.50 -15.48 16.65
N ARG A 677 30.96 -14.80 15.57
CA ARG A 677 32.28 -14.14 15.55
C ARG A 677 32.35 -12.94 16.50
N SER A 678 31.38 -12.03 16.46
CA SER A 678 31.31 -10.87 17.37
C SER A 678 31.33 -11.28 18.86
N LEU A 679 30.62 -12.36 19.19
CA LEU A 679 30.55 -12.93 20.55
C LEU A 679 31.82 -13.66 20.98
N HIS A 680 32.57 -14.26 20.03
CA HIS A 680 33.83 -14.96 20.29
C HIS A 680 35.08 -14.07 20.17
N GLU A 681 34.96 -12.84 19.65
CA GLU A 681 36.05 -11.87 19.57
C GLU A 681 36.46 -11.39 20.98
N MET A 682 37.37 -12.14 21.59
CA MET A 682 37.98 -11.80 22.86
C MET A 682 38.98 -10.64 22.70
N THR A 683 38.75 -9.51 23.37
CA THR A 683 39.74 -8.43 23.45
C THR A 683 40.58 -8.55 24.73
N LYS A 684 41.91 -8.36 24.61
CA LYS A 684 42.82 -8.29 25.76
C LYS A 684 42.57 -6.97 26.52
N ARG A 685 42.15 -7.05 27.78
CA ARG A 685 42.00 -5.89 28.67
C ARG A 685 42.91 -6.02 29.88
N GLU A 686 43.58 -4.93 30.24
CA GLU A 686 44.23 -4.80 31.54
C GLU A 686 43.17 -4.51 32.61
N THR A 687 43.02 -5.41 33.57
CA THR A 687 42.25 -5.18 34.79
C THR A 687 43.22 -4.98 35.97
N GLY A 688 42.72 -4.49 37.11
CA GLY A 688 43.55 -4.28 38.32
C GLY A 688 44.28 -5.52 38.87
N ASN A 689 44.02 -6.71 38.31
CA ASN A 689 44.69 -7.98 38.62
C ASN A 689 45.41 -8.61 37.40
N GLY A 690 45.69 -7.85 36.34
CA GLY A 690 46.42 -8.29 35.14
C GLY A 690 45.58 -8.35 33.85
N GLU A 691 46.24 -8.77 32.77
CA GLU A 691 45.62 -8.97 31.44
C GLU A 691 44.63 -10.14 31.47
N ARG A 692 43.37 -9.89 31.06
CA ARG A 692 42.37 -10.93 30.79
C ARG A 692 41.74 -10.74 29.42
N LEU A 693 41.44 -11.86 28.78
CA LEU A 693 40.58 -11.93 27.61
C LEU A 693 39.13 -11.79 28.09
N ALA A 694 38.40 -10.80 27.57
CA ALA A 694 36.98 -10.60 27.85
C ALA A 694 36.26 -10.20 26.54
N PRO A 695 35.00 -10.63 26.32
CA PRO A 695 34.22 -10.18 25.18
C PRO A 695 34.01 -8.66 25.24
N VAL A 696 33.90 -8.00 24.08
CA VAL A 696 33.56 -6.58 24.01
C VAL A 696 32.15 -6.42 24.60
N PRO A 697 31.95 -5.68 25.70
CA PRO A 697 30.61 -5.30 26.09
C PRO A 697 30.08 -4.38 24.99
N GLU A 698 29.06 -4.85 24.29
CA GLU A 698 28.25 -4.01 23.43
C GLU A 698 27.73 -2.82 24.25
N THR A 699 27.83 -1.64 23.66
CA THR A 699 27.45 -0.38 24.29
C THR A 699 25.97 -0.42 24.70
N ILE A 700 25.72 -0.30 26.01
CA ILE A 700 24.40 -0.17 26.67
C ILE A 700 23.81 1.22 26.38
N GLU A 701 23.86 1.67 25.13
CA GLU A 701 23.52 3.06 24.79
C GLU A 701 22.03 3.22 24.42
N TYR A 702 21.32 2.13 24.07
CA TYR A 702 19.92 2.19 23.61
C TYR A 702 19.01 1.04 24.05
N GLY A 703 19.45 0.19 24.98
CA GLY A 703 18.61 -0.86 25.57
C GLY A 703 18.51 -2.16 24.77
N ILE A 704 19.11 -2.30 23.59
CA ILE A 704 19.14 -3.56 22.82
C ILE A 704 20.40 -4.37 23.16
N ASN A 705 20.26 -5.66 23.46
CA ASN A 705 21.31 -6.55 23.94
C ASN A 705 21.18 -7.97 23.35
N ASN A 706 22.28 -8.72 23.32
CA ASN A 706 22.29 -10.15 23.02
C ASN A 706 23.03 -10.97 24.09
N PHE A 707 22.74 -12.26 24.16
CA PHE A 707 23.52 -13.21 24.97
C PHE A 707 23.37 -14.65 24.44
N VAL A 708 24.31 -15.52 24.84
CA VAL A 708 24.26 -16.95 24.49
C VAL A 708 23.86 -17.76 25.72
N TYR A 709 22.75 -18.49 25.61
CA TYR A 709 22.36 -19.51 26.58
C TYR A 709 23.18 -20.78 26.33
N LYS A 710 23.85 -21.27 27.38
CA LYS A 710 24.59 -22.54 27.35
C LYS A 710 24.20 -23.43 28.52
N ALA A 711 23.84 -24.68 28.23
CA ALA A 711 23.64 -25.71 29.24
C ALA A 711 24.08 -27.08 28.71
N ARG A 712 24.42 -28.01 29.61
CA ARG A 712 24.93 -29.37 29.27
C ARG A 712 24.06 -30.48 29.87
N ARG A 713 22.77 -30.22 29.99
CA ARG A 713 21.75 -31.22 30.35
C ARG A 713 20.70 -31.19 29.26
N PRO A 714 20.10 -32.32 28.85
CA PRO A 714 19.08 -32.28 27.82
C PRO A 714 17.83 -31.54 28.32
N PHE A 715 17.10 -30.90 27.39
CA PHE A 715 15.77 -30.39 27.66
C PHE A 715 14.78 -31.55 27.81
N HIS A 716 13.82 -31.36 28.72
CA HIS A 716 12.64 -32.20 28.81
C HIS A 716 11.68 -31.85 27.66
N PRO A 717 11.28 -32.81 26.82
CA PRO A 717 10.51 -32.55 25.60
C PRO A 717 9.20 -31.80 25.86
N ARG A 718 8.33 -32.31 26.75
CA ARG A 718 7.09 -31.61 27.16
C ARG A 718 7.33 -30.19 27.69
N ARG A 719 8.27 -30.00 28.63
CA ARG A 719 8.49 -28.67 29.25
C ARG A 719 9.01 -27.64 28.25
N LEU A 720 9.85 -28.05 27.29
CA LEU A 720 10.30 -27.16 26.23
C LEU A 720 9.14 -26.80 25.30
N PHE A 721 8.37 -27.79 24.85
CA PHE A 721 7.21 -27.57 23.98
C PHE A 721 6.18 -26.63 24.63
N SER A 722 5.79 -26.89 25.88
CA SER A 722 4.84 -26.05 26.61
C SER A 722 5.32 -24.59 26.81
N LEU A 723 6.63 -24.35 26.84
CA LEU A 723 7.18 -23.00 26.95
C LEU A 723 6.97 -22.20 25.65
N ILE A 724 7.01 -22.86 24.49
CA ILE A 724 7.08 -22.18 23.18
C ILE A 724 5.81 -22.28 22.34
N HIS A 725 5.03 -23.37 22.45
CA HIS A 725 3.92 -23.70 21.55
C HIS A 725 2.80 -22.66 21.44
N ASP A 726 2.63 -21.82 22.47
CA ASP A 726 1.61 -20.76 22.54
C ASP A 726 2.24 -19.35 22.61
N LYS A 727 3.58 -19.24 22.43
CA LYS A 727 4.30 -17.94 22.35
C LYS A 727 5.11 -17.80 21.06
N PHE A 728 5.29 -18.87 20.31
CA PHE A 728 5.88 -18.87 18.98
C PHE A 728 5.03 -19.76 18.09
N ILE A 729 4.89 -19.37 16.82
CA ILE A 729 4.38 -20.27 15.80
C ILE A 729 5.53 -21.25 15.54
N VAL A 730 5.32 -22.55 15.70
CA VAL A 730 6.39 -23.54 15.68
C VAL A 730 6.28 -24.33 14.39
N LEU A 731 7.25 -24.15 13.50
CA LEU A 731 7.38 -24.95 12.29
C LEU A 731 8.37 -26.09 12.54
N GLN A 732 7.96 -27.31 12.23
CA GLN A 732 8.81 -28.50 12.31
C GLN A 732 9.01 -29.02 10.89
N ASN A 733 10.27 -29.20 10.47
CA ASN A 733 10.58 -29.63 9.11
C ASN A 733 10.62 -31.17 9.04
N VAL A 734 9.72 -31.77 8.26
CA VAL A 734 9.93 -33.08 7.62
C VAL A 734 9.60 -32.93 6.14
N GLU A 735 10.54 -33.36 5.27
CA GLU A 735 10.29 -33.60 3.85
C GLU A 735 9.11 -34.58 3.73
N THR A 736 7.94 -34.09 3.35
CA THR A 736 6.80 -34.95 3.02
C THR A 736 7.19 -35.82 1.83
N GLN A 737 7.23 -37.12 2.06
CA GLN A 737 7.23 -38.11 0.98
C GLN A 737 5.98 -37.87 0.15
N GLU A 738 6.16 -37.73 -1.17
CA GLU A 738 5.08 -37.61 -2.16
C GLU A 738 4.13 -38.81 -2.04
N ASP A 739 2.99 -38.63 -1.35
CA ASP A 739 1.87 -39.56 -1.45
C ASP A 739 1.11 -39.23 -2.74
N ASP A 740 1.37 -40.05 -3.76
CA ASP A 740 0.63 -40.16 -5.01
C ASP A 740 -0.87 -40.46 -4.73
N GLU A 741 -1.68 -39.44 -4.46
CA GLU A 741 -3.14 -39.55 -4.52
C GLU A 741 -3.61 -39.62 -5.98
N ASN A 742 -3.59 -40.83 -6.54
CA ASN A 742 -4.39 -41.16 -7.71
C ASN A 742 -5.87 -41.24 -7.28
N GLU A 743 -6.62 -40.16 -7.51
CA GLU A 743 -8.07 -40.18 -7.54
C GLU A 743 -8.57 -41.10 -8.67
N GLU A 744 -8.98 -42.33 -8.33
CA GLU A 744 -9.90 -43.10 -9.18
C GLU A 744 -11.33 -43.00 -8.62
N GLU A 745 -12.18 -42.37 -9.42
CA GLU A 745 -13.64 -42.38 -9.31
C GLU A 745 -14.17 -43.83 -9.27
N ASP A 746 -15.02 -44.17 -8.29
CA ASP A 746 -16.12 -45.10 -8.58
C ASP A 746 -17.38 -44.80 -7.75
N ASN A 747 -18.51 -44.88 -8.46
CA ASN A 747 -19.85 -44.63 -7.96
C ASN A 747 -20.42 -45.88 -7.27
N GLY A 748 -21.07 -45.68 -6.11
CA GLY A 748 -22.41 -46.24 -5.94
C GLY A 748 -22.72 -47.03 -4.66
N ASN A 749 -23.82 -46.58 -4.04
CA ASN A 749 -24.87 -47.30 -3.31
C ASN A 749 -24.72 -47.66 -1.83
N GLU A 750 -25.73 -47.18 -1.12
CA GLU A 750 -26.24 -47.48 0.21
C GLU A 750 -26.35 -48.99 0.53
N ALA A 751 -25.95 -49.39 1.73
CA ALA A 751 -26.74 -50.24 2.64
C ALA A 751 -26.13 -50.27 4.04
N GLU A 752 -27.01 -50.12 5.04
CA GLU A 752 -26.79 -50.32 6.47
C GLU A 752 -26.31 -51.74 6.78
N ASP A 753 -25.36 -51.89 7.70
CA ASP A 753 -25.33 -53.00 8.68
C ASP A 753 -24.47 -52.60 9.90
N GLU A 754 -25.12 -52.58 11.06
CA GLU A 754 -24.53 -52.43 12.39
C GLU A 754 -23.88 -53.77 12.82
N GLU A 755 -22.57 -53.80 13.07
CA GLU A 755 -21.97 -54.75 14.02
C GLU A 755 -20.93 -54.04 14.90
N GLU A 756 -21.15 -54.13 16.21
CA GLU A 756 -20.35 -53.53 17.28
C GLU A 756 -18.98 -54.22 17.50
N ASN A 757 -18.02 -53.41 17.95
CA ASN A 757 -16.78 -53.71 18.70
C ASN A 757 -15.49 -53.91 17.89
N GLU A 758 -14.68 -52.86 17.77
CA GLU A 758 -13.53 -52.61 18.64
C GLU A 758 -13.15 -51.12 18.49
N GLU A 759 -13.18 -50.37 19.59
CA GLU A 759 -12.66 -49.01 19.68
C GLU A 759 -11.14 -49.07 19.49
N ASP A 760 -10.64 -48.86 18.27
CA ASP A 760 -9.33 -48.25 18.08
C ASP A 760 -9.54 -46.75 18.33
N ASP A 761 -9.41 -46.38 19.59
CA ASP A 761 -9.19 -45.03 20.07
C ASP A 761 -7.89 -44.50 19.44
N ASP A 762 -7.95 -44.00 18.20
CA ASP A 762 -7.03 -42.95 17.76
C ASP A 762 -7.41 -41.69 18.53
N VAL A 763 -6.98 -41.64 19.80
CA VAL A 763 -6.90 -40.40 20.56
C VAL A 763 -5.81 -39.57 19.90
N GLU A 764 -6.16 -38.81 18.86
CA GLU A 764 -5.39 -37.63 18.50
C GLU A 764 -5.34 -36.75 19.76
N MET A 765 -4.17 -36.70 20.39
CA MET A 765 -3.97 -36.01 21.66
C MET A 765 -4.22 -34.50 21.48
N GLU A 766 -5.36 -33.98 21.96
CA GLU A 766 -5.72 -32.55 21.96
C GLU A 766 -4.63 -31.62 22.59
N ASP A 767 -3.70 -32.16 23.40
CA ASP A 767 -2.80 -31.41 24.30
C ASP A 767 -1.47 -30.91 23.67
N PHE A 768 -1.26 -31.14 22.37
CA PHE A 768 -0.08 -30.66 21.60
C PHE A 768 -0.42 -29.79 20.39
N SER A 769 -1.70 -29.46 20.18
CA SER A 769 -2.12 -28.52 19.13
C SER A 769 -1.63 -27.09 19.42
N GLN A 770 -1.23 -26.37 18.37
CA GLN A 770 -0.92 -24.93 18.50
C GLN A 770 -2.23 -24.11 18.48
N PRO A 771 -2.35 -23.07 19.32
CA PRO A 771 -3.45 -22.10 19.22
C PRO A 771 -3.44 -21.35 17.89
N ASP A 772 -4.51 -20.60 17.61
CA ASP A 772 -4.55 -19.71 16.45
C ASP A 772 -3.33 -18.76 16.43
N PRO A 773 -2.68 -18.54 15.26
CA PRO A 773 -1.49 -17.68 15.15
C PRO A 773 -1.65 -16.28 15.79
N GLN A 774 -2.85 -15.69 15.75
CA GLN A 774 -3.08 -14.39 16.40
C GLN A 774 -3.04 -14.49 17.93
N GLU A 775 -3.54 -15.58 18.50
CA GLU A 775 -3.48 -15.84 19.94
C GLU A 775 -2.02 -16.06 20.39
N ILE A 776 -1.25 -16.83 19.62
CA ILE A 776 0.19 -17.05 19.86
C ILE A 776 0.94 -15.71 19.90
N LEU A 777 0.72 -14.83 18.91
CA LEU A 777 1.35 -13.51 18.88
C LEU A 777 0.92 -12.63 20.06
N SER A 778 -0.36 -12.68 20.46
CA SER A 778 -0.88 -11.96 21.63
C SER A 778 -0.22 -12.43 22.93
N ASN A 779 -0.06 -13.74 23.08
CA ASN A 779 0.63 -14.37 24.20
C ASN A 779 2.10 -13.97 24.23
N LYS A 780 2.80 -14.00 23.09
CA LYS A 780 4.17 -13.48 22.99
C LYS A 780 4.28 -12.03 23.43
N ARG A 781 3.38 -11.17 22.94
CA ARG A 781 3.37 -9.71 23.24
C ARG A 781 3.09 -9.42 24.71
N SER A 782 2.28 -10.25 25.36
CA SER A 782 1.98 -10.11 26.79
C SER A 782 3.03 -10.75 27.70
N HIS A 783 3.86 -11.67 27.18
CA HIS A 783 4.85 -12.38 27.98
C HIS A 783 6.01 -11.46 28.41
N PRO A 784 6.23 -11.25 29.72
CA PRO A 784 7.17 -10.24 30.22
C PRO A 784 8.64 -10.53 29.87
N VAL A 785 8.98 -11.80 29.60
CA VAL A 785 10.36 -12.24 29.36
C VAL A 785 10.65 -12.52 27.88
N LEU A 786 9.65 -12.95 27.10
CA LEU A 786 9.84 -13.41 25.71
C LEU A 786 9.47 -12.33 24.69
N ARG A 787 8.59 -11.39 25.05
CA ARG A 787 8.24 -10.21 24.24
C ARG A 787 9.47 -9.49 23.66
N PRO A 788 10.54 -9.23 24.43
CA PRO A 788 11.64 -8.41 23.93
C PRO A 788 12.56 -9.15 22.94
N ILE A 789 12.38 -10.46 22.75
CA ILE A 789 13.20 -11.28 21.85
C ILE A 789 12.76 -11.05 20.40
N LEU A 790 13.69 -10.54 19.60
CA LEU A 790 13.52 -10.30 18.18
C LEU A 790 14.02 -11.49 17.36
N ARG A 791 15.18 -12.06 17.71
CA ARG A 791 15.83 -13.18 17.03
C ARG A 791 16.45 -14.14 18.03
N SER A 792 16.42 -15.43 17.73
CA SER A 792 17.27 -16.42 18.38
C SER A 792 17.67 -17.54 17.42
N LYS A 793 18.90 -18.03 17.55
CA LYS A 793 19.44 -19.06 16.66
C LYS A 793 20.43 -19.94 17.39
N GLY A 794 20.52 -21.21 17.03
CA GLY A 794 21.52 -22.10 17.57
C GLY A 794 21.10 -23.56 17.50
N PHE A 795 21.57 -24.35 18.45
CA PHE A 795 21.21 -25.76 18.54
C PHE A 795 20.90 -26.15 19.98
N PHE A 796 20.08 -27.19 20.12
CA PHE A 796 19.65 -27.71 21.41
C PHE A 796 19.74 -29.23 21.49
N TRP A 797 19.71 -29.72 22.72
CA TRP A 797 19.76 -31.15 23.01
C TRP A 797 18.48 -31.57 23.71
N LEU A 798 17.73 -32.49 23.09
CA LEU A 798 16.47 -33.03 23.60
C LEU A 798 16.69 -34.40 24.26
N ALA A 799 16.00 -34.68 25.37
CA ALA A 799 16.21 -35.92 26.13
C ALA A 799 15.87 -37.19 25.32
N THR A 800 14.89 -37.09 24.43
CA THR A 800 14.35 -38.18 23.61
C THR A 800 15.13 -38.42 22.32
N ARG A 801 15.87 -37.42 21.80
CA ARG A 801 16.82 -37.56 20.68
C ARG A 801 18.28 -37.42 21.16
N PRO A 802 18.89 -38.46 21.76
CA PRO A 802 20.19 -38.35 22.42
C PRO A 802 21.40 -38.35 21.46
N TYR A 803 21.20 -38.67 20.18
CA TYR A 803 22.27 -38.86 19.20
C TYR A 803 22.42 -37.72 18.20
N GLN A 804 21.37 -36.94 17.98
CA GLN A 804 21.36 -35.72 17.14
C GLN A 804 21.17 -34.46 18.00
N PHE A 805 21.58 -33.32 17.45
CA PHE A 805 21.17 -32.01 17.97
C PHE A 805 19.94 -31.51 17.20
N GLY A 806 19.12 -30.68 17.85
CA GLY A 806 18.06 -29.95 17.17
C GLY A 806 18.54 -28.58 16.74
N GLU A 807 18.08 -28.13 15.59
CA GLU A 807 18.32 -26.77 15.09
C GLU A 807 17.24 -25.82 15.61
N TRP A 808 17.65 -24.62 16.02
CA TRP A 808 16.78 -23.58 16.53
C TRP A 808 16.94 -22.33 15.67
N SER A 809 15.85 -21.86 15.06
CA SER A 809 15.84 -20.59 14.32
C SER A 809 14.51 -19.86 14.54
N GLN A 810 14.54 -18.77 15.28
CA GLN A 810 13.37 -17.93 15.55
C GLN A 810 13.62 -16.49 15.10
N ALA A 811 12.69 -15.91 14.37
CA ALA A 811 12.65 -14.49 14.04
C ALA A 811 11.22 -13.94 14.22
N GLY A 812 11.07 -12.77 14.83
CA GLY A 812 9.75 -12.21 15.14
C GLY A 812 8.89 -13.21 15.93
N GLY A 813 7.64 -13.45 15.54
CA GLY A 813 6.75 -14.43 16.19
C GLY A 813 7.03 -15.91 15.86
N MET A 814 7.89 -16.19 14.89
CA MET A 814 8.08 -17.54 14.32
C MET A 814 9.29 -18.26 14.92
N LEU A 815 9.19 -19.58 15.11
CA LEU A 815 10.27 -20.46 15.55
C LEU A 815 10.27 -21.74 14.72
N THR A 816 11.27 -21.89 13.85
CA THR A 816 11.55 -23.13 13.13
C THR A 816 12.45 -24.04 13.96
N ILE A 817 12.05 -25.29 14.09
CA ILE A 817 12.79 -26.36 14.75
C ILE A 817 13.09 -27.46 13.74
N GLY A 818 14.37 -27.71 13.52
CA GLY A 818 14.84 -28.72 12.57
C GLY A 818 15.57 -29.89 13.24
N CYS A 819 15.65 -31.02 12.52
CA CYS A 819 16.57 -32.09 12.85
C CYS A 819 17.98 -31.71 12.37
N GLY A 820 18.92 -31.54 13.30
CA GLY A 820 20.33 -31.32 12.99
C GLY A 820 21.09 -32.64 12.82
N GLY A 821 22.38 -32.51 12.52
CA GLY A 821 23.29 -33.65 12.38
C GLY A 821 23.55 -34.41 13.70
N PRO A 822 24.27 -35.55 13.63
CA PRO A 822 24.71 -36.26 14.82
C PRO A 822 25.69 -35.40 15.64
N TRP A 823 25.67 -35.58 16.96
CA TRP A 823 26.74 -35.06 17.83
C TRP A 823 28.10 -35.63 17.41
N PHE A 824 29.18 -34.85 17.47
CA PHE A 824 30.51 -35.35 17.12
C PHE A 824 30.94 -36.52 18.01
N ALA A 825 30.41 -36.62 19.23
CA ALA A 825 30.58 -37.78 20.10
C ALA A 825 30.01 -39.10 19.54
N GLU A 826 29.14 -39.04 18.54
CA GLU A 826 28.54 -40.20 17.86
C GLU A 826 29.17 -40.47 16.48
N VAL A 827 30.06 -39.60 16.02
CA VAL A 827 30.74 -39.71 14.71
C VAL A 827 32.15 -40.28 14.89
N PRO A 828 32.57 -41.30 14.11
CA PRO A 828 33.94 -41.80 14.13
C PRO A 828 34.98 -40.72 13.80
N ASP A 829 36.17 -40.76 14.42
CA ASP A 829 37.24 -39.75 14.24
C ASP A 829 37.72 -39.65 12.78
N GLU A 830 37.60 -40.73 12.01
CA GLU A 830 37.91 -40.76 10.57
C GLU A 830 36.96 -39.87 9.74
N ALA A 831 35.77 -39.61 10.24
CA ALA A 831 34.74 -38.77 9.64
C ALA A 831 34.70 -37.36 10.27
N TRP A 832 35.75 -36.92 10.96
CA TRP A 832 35.88 -35.52 11.43
C TRP A 832 36.62 -34.64 10.41
N PRO A 833 36.30 -33.32 10.32
CA PRO A 833 36.94 -32.41 9.36
C PRO A 833 38.47 -32.49 9.40
N GLU A 834 39.18 -32.46 8.26
CA GLU A 834 40.65 -32.58 8.25
C GLU A 834 41.39 -31.30 8.70
N ASP A 835 40.69 -30.16 8.75
CA ASP A 835 41.25 -28.88 9.19
C ASP A 835 41.61 -28.88 10.69
N ALA A 836 42.86 -28.52 11.00
CA ALA A 836 43.41 -28.62 12.35
C ALA A 836 42.79 -27.62 13.34
N ASP A 837 42.39 -26.42 12.88
CA ASP A 837 41.78 -25.41 13.74
C ASP A 837 40.31 -25.78 14.02
N VAL A 838 39.60 -26.35 13.03
CA VAL A 838 38.25 -26.87 13.20
C VAL A 838 38.23 -28.06 14.15
N ARG A 839 39.13 -29.05 13.97
CA ARG A 839 39.24 -30.20 14.90
C ARG A 839 39.47 -29.77 16.33
N LYS A 840 40.39 -28.82 16.53
CA LYS A 840 40.69 -28.30 17.86
C LYS A 840 39.49 -27.61 18.50
N SER A 841 38.71 -26.85 17.71
CA SER A 841 37.46 -26.24 18.19
C SER A 841 36.45 -27.29 18.66
N ILE A 842 36.31 -28.40 17.92
CA ILE A 842 35.44 -29.51 18.30
C ILE A 842 35.95 -30.17 19.58
N GLU A 843 37.25 -30.47 19.68
CA GLU A 843 37.86 -31.06 20.88
C GLU A 843 37.67 -30.19 22.13
N ASP A 844 37.81 -28.87 21.98
CA ASP A 844 37.63 -27.90 23.08
C ASP A 844 36.18 -27.90 23.62
N ASP A 845 35.21 -28.33 22.81
CA ASP A 845 33.80 -28.45 23.20
C ASP A 845 33.48 -29.75 23.96
N PHE A 846 34.32 -30.78 23.89
CA PHE A 846 34.10 -32.05 24.59
C PHE A 846 34.26 -31.88 26.10
N GLN A 847 33.20 -32.15 26.87
CA GLN A 847 33.23 -32.08 28.33
C GLN A 847 32.43 -33.22 28.98
N GLY A 848 33.02 -33.80 30.02
CA GLY A 848 32.35 -34.84 30.81
C GLY A 848 32.11 -36.13 30.02
N PRO A 849 31.21 -37.01 30.50
CA PRO A 849 31.01 -38.34 29.91
C PRO A 849 30.17 -38.34 28.63
N TRP A 850 29.61 -37.21 28.21
CA TRP A 850 28.64 -37.10 27.11
C TRP A 850 29.14 -36.31 25.90
N GLY A 851 30.44 -35.97 25.87
CA GLY A 851 31.11 -35.34 24.73
C GLY A 851 30.73 -33.87 24.52
N ASP A 852 30.40 -33.52 23.29
CA ASP A 852 30.07 -32.18 22.81
C ASP A 852 28.61 -31.75 23.03
N ARG A 853 27.75 -32.68 23.49
CA ARG A 853 26.32 -32.46 23.76
C ARG A 853 26.04 -31.27 24.66
N ARG A 854 25.30 -30.29 24.15
CA ARG A 854 24.91 -29.07 24.87
C ARG A 854 23.77 -28.32 24.17
N GLN A 855 23.17 -27.35 24.85
CA GLN A 855 22.46 -26.26 24.18
C GLN A 855 23.42 -25.10 23.97
N GLU A 856 23.34 -24.46 22.82
CA GLU A 856 24.01 -23.21 22.54
C GLU A 856 23.10 -22.37 21.64
N ILE A 857 22.35 -21.46 22.27
CA ILE A 857 21.34 -20.63 21.59
C ILE A 857 21.64 -19.17 21.87
N VAL A 858 21.84 -18.37 20.81
CA VAL A 858 21.94 -16.92 20.93
C VAL A 858 20.55 -16.31 20.94
N PHE A 859 20.34 -15.33 21.81
CA PHE A 859 19.13 -14.50 21.87
C PHE A 859 19.51 -13.05 21.64
N ILE A 860 18.74 -12.36 20.80
CA ILE A 860 18.94 -10.96 20.41
C ILE A 860 17.60 -10.23 20.60
N GLY A 861 17.60 -9.11 21.31
CA GLY A 861 16.37 -8.38 21.56
C GLY A 861 16.53 -7.04 22.28
N GLU A 862 15.43 -6.29 22.36
CA GLU A 862 15.39 -4.96 22.97
C GLU A 862 15.07 -5.05 24.46
N GLY A 863 16.09 -5.04 25.32
CA GLY A 863 15.93 -5.03 26.76
C GLY A 863 15.74 -6.43 27.32
N ILE A 864 16.36 -7.44 26.71
CA ILE A 864 16.24 -8.83 27.14
C ILE A 864 16.85 -9.01 28.53
N GLU A 865 16.05 -9.56 29.43
CA GLU A 865 16.45 -9.91 30.79
C GLU A 865 17.16 -11.27 30.78
N THR A 866 18.48 -11.25 30.58
CA THR A 866 19.33 -12.47 30.43
C THR A 866 19.10 -13.51 31.53
N GLY A 867 18.97 -13.06 32.79
CA GLY A 867 18.69 -13.95 33.93
C GLY A 867 17.33 -14.62 33.82
N ALA A 868 16.29 -13.86 33.50
CA ALA A 868 14.93 -14.39 33.39
C ALA A 868 14.78 -15.40 32.23
N ILE A 869 15.39 -15.13 31.07
CA ILE A 869 15.39 -16.07 29.93
C ILE A 869 16.18 -17.34 30.30
N THR A 870 17.34 -17.19 30.95
CA THR A 870 18.15 -18.31 31.43
C THR A 870 17.37 -19.18 32.42
N ASP A 871 16.64 -18.57 33.35
CA ASP A 871 15.83 -19.27 34.33
C ASP A 871 14.68 -20.04 33.66
N LEU A 872 13.96 -19.43 32.71
CA LEU A 872 12.91 -20.12 31.93
C LEU A 872 13.44 -21.35 31.18
N LEU A 873 14.58 -21.22 30.49
CA LEU A 873 15.18 -22.36 29.78
C LEU A 873 15.70 -23.41 30.76
N ASN A 874 16.27 -23.01 31.89
CA ASN A 874 16.72 -23.94 32.93
C ASN A 874 15.55 -24.73 33.54
N GLU A 875 14.38 -24.13 33.66
CA GLU A 875 13.14 -24.82 34.07
C GLU A 875 12.70 -25.89 33.07
N CYS A 876 13.20 -25.87 31.82
CA CYS A 876 12.96 -26.93 30.84
C CYS A 876 14.01 -28.05 30.89
N LEU A 877 15.16 -27.89 31.57
CA LEU A 877 16.21 -28.92 31.63
C LEU A 877 15.81 -30.12 32.51
N LEU A 878 16.32 -31.31 32.21
CA LEU A 878 16.16 -32.47 33.09
C LEU A 878 16.66 -32.18 34.51
N ASN A 879 15.82 -32.50 35.50
CA ASN A 879 16.20 -32.38 36.91
C ASN A 879 17.14 -33.54 37.32
N ASP A 880 17.69 -33.50 38.53
CA ASP A 880 18.68 -34.49 38.99
C ASP A 880 18.14 -35.94 39.02
N ARG A 881 16.83 -36.13 39.20
CA ARG A 881 16.21 -37.45 39.19
C ARG A 881 16.06 -37.96 37.76
N GLU A 882 15.54 -37.13 36.86
CA GLU A 882 15.38 -37.44 35.43
C GLU A 882 16.72 -37.67 34.75
N MET A 883 17.73 -36.85 35.05
CA MET A 883 19.08 -37.04 34.54
C MET A 883 19.64 -38.41 34.93
N LYS A 884 19.43 -38.87 36.17
CA LYS A 884 19.85 -40.23 36.59
C LYS A 884 19.14 -41.34 35.82
N ILE A 885 17.87 -41.14 35.46
CA ILE A 885 17.10 -42.09 34.65
C ILE A 885 17.68 -42.12 33.23
N TRP A 886 17.87 -40.93 32.63
CA TRP A 886 18.47 -40.77 31.31
C TRP A 886 19.86 -41.44 31.22
N GLU A 887 20.75 -41.15 32.16
CA GLU A 887 22.07 -41.79 32.23
C GLU A 887 21.97 -43.31 32.42
N GLY A 888 20.99 -43.77 33.21
CA GLY A 888 20.73 -45.18 33.46
C GLY A 888 20.28 -45.94 32.21
N ILE A 889 19.58 -45.28 31.29
CA ILE A 889 19.22 -45.84 29.98
C ILE A 889 20.43 -45.84 29.06
N MET A 890 21.16 -44.72 28.94
CA MET A 890 22.34 -44.61 28.08
C MET A 890 23.49 -45.55 28.45
N LYS A 891 23.69 -45.82 29.74
CA LYS A 891 24.76 -46.72 30.22
C LYS A 891 24.46 -48.21 30.01
N LYS A 892 23.25 -48.60 29.58
CA LYS A 892 22.89 -50.00 29.32
C LYS A 892 23.47 -50.48 27.98
N LYS A 893 24.70 -50.99 28.05
CA LYS A 893 25.44 -51.58 26.90
C LYS A 893 24.74 -52.74 26.18
N ARG A 894 23.66 -53.30 26.74
CA ARG A 894 22.87 -54.40 26.15
C ARG A 894 21.79 -53.95 25.18
N LEU A 895 21.52 -52.65 25.09
CA LEU A 895 20.50 -52.09 24.19
C LEU A 895 21.16 -51.48 22.95
N SER A 896 20.54 -51.65 21.78
CA SER A 896 20.91 -50.95 20.52
C SER A 896 20.69 -49.43 20.64
N LYS A 897 21.07 -48.65 19.62
CA LYS A 897 20.79 -47.21 19.61
C LYS A 897 19.29 -46.94 19.56
N GLU A 898 18.52 -47.58 18.66
CA GLU A 898 17.05 -47.43 18.64
C GLU A 898 16.42 -47.85 19.97
N GLN A 899 16.78 -49.01 20.54
CA GLN A 899 16.19 -49.50 21.79
C GLN A 899 16.42 -48.57 23.00
N ARG A 900 17.46 -47.73 22.96
CA ARG A 900 17.67 -46.69 23.97
C ARG A 900 16.77 -45.49 23.68
N GLN A 901 16.69 -45.05 22.43
CA GLN A 901 15.85 -43.94 22.00
C GLN A 901 14.36 -44.24 22.22
N GLU A 902 13.88 -45.42 21.83
CA GLU A 902 12.52 -45.91 22.11
C GLU A 902 12.20 -45.88 23.61
N LYS A 903 13.15 -46.31 24.45
CA LYS A 903 13.00 -46.20 25.91
C LYS A 903 13.00 -44.77 26.41
N MET A 904 13.70 -43.84 25.74
CA MET A 904 13.60 -42.43 26.07
C MET A 904 12.22 -41.89 25.71
N MET A 905 11.69 -42.20 24.52
CA MET A 905 10.34 -41.81 24.07
C MET A 905 9.23 -42.40 24.96
N GLN A 906 9.42 -43.60 25.52
CA GLN A 906 8.52 -44.16 26.53
C GLN A 906 8.68 -43.53 27.93
N THR A 907 9.82 -42.88 28.21
CA THR A 907 10.12 -42.30 29.54
C THR A 907 9.62 -40.86 29.65
N TRP A 908 9.66 -40.09 28.57
CA TRP A 908 9.18 -38.71 28.53
C TRP A 908 8.12 -38.55 27.45
N GLU A 909 7.03 -37.89 27.81
CA GLU A 909 6.01 -37.47 26.87
C GLU A 909 6.58 -36.48 25.86
N ASP A 910 6.34 -36.76 24.59
CA ASP A 910 7.08 -36.19 23.47
C ASP A 910 6.09 -35.78 22.37
N GLY A 911 5.80 -34.49 22.28
CA GLY A 911 4.91 -33.93 21.27
C GLY A 911 5.64 -33.30 20.09
N TRP A 912 6.90 -33.69 19.89
CA TRP A 912 7.72 -33.26 18.77
C TRP A 912 7.65 -34.31 17.66
N GLU A 913 7.69 -33.87 16.40
CA GLU A 913 7.72 -34.76 15.24
C GLU A 913 8.91 -35.73 15.28
N GLU A 914 8.76 -36.87 14.61
CA GLU A 914 9.82 -37.87 14.54
C GLU A 914 11.00 -37.36 13.71
N TRP A 915 12.22 -37.56 14.21
CA TRP A 915 13.44 -37.22 13.46
C TRP A 915 13.98 -38.48 12.77
N PRO A 916 14.55 -38.35 11.55
CA PRO A 916 15.15 -39.47 10.84
C PRO A 916 16.15 -40.23 11.70
N SER A 917 16.07 -41.56 11.68
CA SER A 917 17.01 -42.43 12.37
C SER A 917 18.41 -42.31 11.74
N LEU A 918 19.46 -42.38 12.56
CA LEU A 918 20.86 -42.36 12.12
C LEU A 918 21.33 -43.73 11.57
N GLU A 919 20.48 -44.54 10.94
CA GLU A 919 20.89 -45.88 10.50
C GLU A 919 22.10 -45.82 9.55
N GLU A 920 23.15 -46.55 9.91
CA GLU A 920 24.13 -47.05 8.96
C GLU A 920 23.41 -48.10 8.12
N GLU A 921 23.43 -47.98 6.79
CA GLU A 921 23.08 -49.06 5.86
C GLU A 921 24.01 -50.27 6.09
N GLU A 922 23.73 -51.09 7.11
CA GLU A 922 24.31 -52.42 7.27
C GLU A 922 23.37 -53.45 6.63
N ASP A 923 23.45 -53.60 5.31
CA ASP A 923 23.36 -54.90 4.62
C ASP A 923 23.69 -54.76 3.10
N GLU A 924 24.93 -54.40 2.77
CA GLU A 924 25.54 -54.81 1.48
C GLU A 924 26.80 -55.67 1.71
N PRO A 925 26.93 -56.82 1.01
CA PRO A 925 28.04 -57.74 1.22
C PRO A 925 29.37 -57.15 0.70
N GLU A 926 30.43 -57.35 1.47
CA GLU A 926 31.82 -56.94 1.20
C GLU A 926 32.24 -56.97 -0.29
N GLN A 927 32.22 -55.82 -0.97
CA GLN A 927 33.19 -55.47 -2.02
C GLN A 927 33.13 -53.98 -2.44
N GLU A 928 34.18 -53.24 -2.06
CA GLU A 928 34.64 -51.91 -2.52
C GLU A 928 34.58 -50.78 -1.49
N LYS A 929 35.70 -50.62 -0.74
CA LYS A 929 35.97 -49.43 0.07
C LYS A 929 36.40 -48.26 -0.81
N GLY A 930 35.46 -47.35 -1.10
CA GLY A 930 35.73 -45.94 -1.44
C GLY A 930 35.47 -45.05 -0.22
N LYS A 931 36.37 -44.11 0.08
CA LYS A 931 36.24 -43.17 1.22
C LYS A 931 35.10 -42.18 0.95
N ARG A 932 33.96 -42.28 1.65
CA ARG A 932 32.94 -41.23 1.69
C ARG A 932 33.40 -40.07 2.59
N ARG A 933 33.15 -38.82 2.17
CA ARG A 933 33.53 -37.58 2.87
C ARG A 933 32.29 -36.96 3.52
N ILE A 934 32.50 -36.23 4.62
CA ILE A 934 31.50 -35.48 5.40
C ILE A 934 30.57 -34.59 4.54
N SER A 935 31.01 -34.17 3.36
CA SER A 935 30.19 -33.38 2.41
C SER A 935 28.92 -34.10 1.96
N GLU A 936 28.84 -35.43 2.07
CA GLU A 936 27.62 -36.21 1.76
C GLU A 936 26.65 -36.30 2.95
N HIS A 937 27.03 -35.86 4.15
CA HIS A 937 26.13 -35.74 5.31
C HIS A 937 25.79 -34.28 5.65
N LEU A 938 26.37 -33.32 4.92
CA LEU A 938 26.12 -31.89 5.04
C LEU A 938 25.71 -31.26 3.69
N GLY A 939 25.18 -32.04 2.75
CA GLY A 939 24.84 -31.56 1.41
C GLY A 939 23.68 -32.28 0.74
N HIS A 940 22.72 -31.49 0.25
CA HIS A 940 21.63 -31.88 -0.64
C HIS A 940 22.14 -32.73 -1.82
N GLY A 941 21.59 -33.94 -2.00
CA GLY A 941 21.89 -34.82 -3.11
C GLY A 941 20.61 -35.22 -3.84
N HIS A 942 20.33 -34.61 -4.99
CA HIS A 942 19.30 -35.07 -5.90
C HIS A 942 19.75 -36.35 -6.62
N SER A 943 19.04 -37.45 -6.39
CA SER A 943 19.18 -38.70 -7.15
C SER A 943 18.03 -38.83 -8.15
N HIS A 944 18.28 -38.53 -9.43
CA HIS A 944 17.32 -38.83 -10.51
C HIS A 944 17.43 -40.29 -10.94
N ASN A 945 16.37 -41.08 -10.70
CA ASN A 945 16.25 -42.44 -11.20
C ASN A 945 15.38 -42.45 -12.47
N HIS A 946 16.01 -42.51 -13.65
CA HIS A 946 15.30 -42.68 -14.93
C HIS A 946 14.89 -44.14 -15.12
N ASN A 947 13.58 -44.44 -15.09
CA ASN A 947 13.06 -45.72 -15.55
C ASN A 947 12.24 -45.55 -16.84
N HIS A 948 12.85 -45.90 -17.97
CA HIS A 948 12.19 -45.96 -19.27
C HIS A 948 11.25 -47.17 -19.34
N SER A 949 9.94 -46.94 -19.45
CA SER A 949 8.99 -48.00 -19.79
C SER A 949 8.86 -48.16 -21.31
N HIS A 950 9.33 -49.30 -21.83
CA HIS A 950 9.03 -49.77 -23.17
C HIS A 950 7.90 -50.81 -23.08
N ARG A 951 6.71 -50.50 -23.62
CA ARG A 951 5.65 -51.49 -23.86
C ARG A 951 5.27 -51.50 -25.34
N MET A 952 5.71 -52.55 -26.05
CA MET A 952 5.09 -53.00 -27.30
C MET A 952 4.34 -54.33 -27.03
N GLY A 953 3.12 -54.38 -27.58
CA GLY A 953 2.06 -55.37 -27.37
C GLY A 953 2.38 -56.85 -27.53
N ILE A 954 1.37 -57.69 -27.25
CA ILE A 954 0.43 -58.20 -28.28
C ILE A 954 -0.64 -59.09 -27.61
N LYS A 955 -1.89 -58.85 -28.04
CA LYS A 955 -3.12 -59.67 -28.07
C LYS A 955 -3.02 -61.15 -27.62
N ALA A 956 -3.98 -61.55 -26.79
CA ALA A 956 -5.09 -62.45 -27.14
C ALA A 956 -6.24 -62.26 -26.15
#